data_AF-A0A944FM79-F1
#
_entry.id   AF-A0A944FM79-F1
#
_cell.length_a   1.000
_cell.length_b   1.000
_cell.length_c   1.000
_cell.angle_alpha   90.00
_cell.angle_beta   90.00
_cell.angle_gamma   90.00
#
_symmetry.space_group_name_H-M   'P 1'
#
loop_
_entity.id
_entity.type
_entity.pdbx_description
1 polymer ?
#
loop_
_entity_poly.entity_id
_entity_poly.type
_entity_poly.pdbx_seq_one_letter_code
_entity_poly.pdbx_strand_id
1 'polypeptide(L)'
;MDSDGKRDVRGARVNPVPPPMPPTRPAVPPRPARAPGMPPAPGMPPGTGQAPPGTGQAPPGTAQAPGRPPAPGTPPVPQQLPRSASTVAAWLDADRPEARPGIWRQGYRPLKEATEKLAPVTVVGMLVPLVLAIGVWSFWRRGVVPYQFVLLRMFTPNDWWWGGTKATPKPVEGEAVTLPGAHAALVYDGLFFVVLVLAVAALGSWPAIARHYTGHRPQPVRALIAAGLALIALSLVFPEAFPGAGWDPVPVVGPLLSLTVLVTGSYELMASVLYTDTLYAVVTALVVWPFARLGGWWPYARNLLAARRATGAPSAAPTAERPRSQWPALRDIGQHEAAELLTAEVAGGRMNDVDCTRVEHAFHLARRGAGLDAFRDTVLRQGGAAWTHPSGARDLPRRAARHDLLAGQVRIGRWAPAERTPRPYHEAGAALGPEVLGTSLLAIGPSGSGKTRTLVEPVTEALALQALTGRCAVVAVSAAGSPLGADDAFDVIVRIGDPSSVHDLDPYAESDDPDEAASLLAEALAGDLEPAGSQGAATVLAQLLGPFRAVHGRFPALPELRELLEGGDGALTPLREALVAAGNDVMVRELDARLRQTGTPGDAGRVLADRLGLLNRPVFADFFGGGGPGRPFSLRAVAHHPLRVRIDLPERGHEEAGRLITRLVLAQFLAVVRESGRAHFAGLVLDDATGTVTAESVRRIQRLRGQNAGVLLALRTIADVPEALHGPLYGAVGCRMAFCGVTTWDGSRFAQAWGTEWVETTEVAQHTVFADQPMTRAFHALRKLVTGKAVTTDAVTVKQVERERWSASELAHAVPPGHAVLSLTTVKGEHAPPLLVDLRG
;
A
#
# COMPACT_ATOMS: atom_id res chain seq x y z
N MET A 1 22.20 52.87 -26.19
CA MET A 1 23.60 53.00 -25.74
C MET A 1 24.37 51.90 -26.39
N ASP A 2 25.24 52.32 -27.29
CA ASP A 2 26.01 51.53 -28.24
C ASP A 2 27.01 50.58 -27.58
N SER A 3 27.26 49.43 -28.19
CA SER A 3 28.62 49.09 -28.67
C SER A 3 28.60 47.86 -29.59
N ASP A 4 29.18 48.11 -30.76
CA ASP A 4 29.54 47.25 -31.87
C ASP A 4 30.39 46.01 -31.52
N GLY A 5 30.38 45.03 -32.42
CA GLY A 5 31.65 44.69 -33.09
C GLY A 5 32.14 43.24 -33.11
N LYS A 6 31.70 42.50 -34.13
CA LYS A 6 32.53 41.72 -35.10
C LYS A 6 33.73 40.89 -34.57
N ARG A 7 33.72 39.56 -34.81
CA ARG A 7 34.51 38.90 -35.88
C ARG A 7 34.51 37.37 -35.79
N ASP A 8 33.99 36.87 -36.89
CA ASP A 8 34.01 35.59 -37.58
C ASP A 8 35.36 34.81 -37.71
N VAL A 9 35.18 33.48 -37.88
CA VAL A 9 35.95 32.39 -38.55
C VAL A 9 37.36 31.96 -38.07
N ARG A 10 37.49 30.70 -37.63
CA ARG A 10 38.09 29.57 -38.40
C ARG A 10 38.40 28.32 -37.56
N GLY A 11 37.86 27.18 -38.02
CA GLY A 11 38.62 25.94 -38.10
C GLY A 11 38.19 24.81 -37.16
N ALA A 12 37.32 23.91 -37.63
CA ALA A 12 37.32 22.53 -37.17
C ALA A 12 37.03 21.59 -38.34
N ARG A 13 37.99 20.69 -38.57
CA ARG A 13 38.05 19.72 -39.66
C ARG A 13 36.91 18.70 -39.56
N VAL A 14 36.36 18.35 -40.71
CA VAL A 14 35.51 17.18 -40.93
C VAL A 14 36.36 15.93 -40.75
N ASN A 15 35.97 15.04 -39.83
CA ASN A 15 36.46 13.66 -39.79
C ASN A 15 35.46 12.75 -40.54
N PRO A 16 35.92 11.84 -41.41
CA PRO A 16 35.05 10.97 -42.18
C PRO A 16 34.44 9.85 -41.32
N VAL A 17 33.16 9.56 -41.61
CA VAL A 17 32.36 8.46 -41.06
C VAL A 17 32.95 7.11 -41.51
N PRO A 18 33.07 6.09 -40.63
CA PRO A 18 33.49 4.75 -41.04
C PRO A 18 32.39 4.04 -41.85
N PRO A 19 32.73 3.24 -42.89
CA PRO A 19 31.73 2.49 -43.64
C PRO A 19 31.10 1.35 -42.82
N PRO A 20 29.85 0.96 -43.12
CA PRO A 20 29.14 -0.11 -42.41
C PRO A 20 29.77 -1.48 -42.67
N MET A 21 29.88 -2.29 -41.62
CA MET A 21 30.31 -3.69 -41.71
C MET A 21 29.31 -4.55 -42.50
N PRO A 22 29.79 -5.56 -43.26
CA PRO A 22 28.92 -6.48 -43.98
C PRO A 22 28.17 -7.44 -43.03
N PRO A 23 26.96 -7.89 -43.41
CA PRO A 23 26.10 -8.70 -42.54
C PRO A 23 26.69 -10.09 -42.29
N THR A 24 26.76 -10.46 -41.00
CA THR A 24 27.11 -11.79 -40.53
C THR A 24 25.98 -12.77 -40.85
N ARG A 25 26.31 -13.94 -41.40
CA ARG A 25 25.33 -14.99 -41.76
C ARG A 25 24.57 -15.50 -40.51
N PRO A 26 23.25 -15.78 -40.60
CA PRO A 26 22.50 -16.33 -39.49
C PRO A 26 22.87 -17.80 -39.22
N ALA A 27 23.02 -18.14 -37.94
CA ALA A 27 23.14 -19.51 -37.47
C ALA A 27 21.83 -20.28 -37.66
N VAL A 28 21.94 -21.53 -38.13
CA VAL A 28 20.82 -22.44 -38.43
C VAL A 28 20.16 -22.93 -37.13
N PRO A 29 18.82 -22.85 -36.98
CA PRO A 29 18.10 -23.46 -35.85
C PRO A 29 17.89 -24.98 -36.06
N PRO A 30 17.74 -25.79 -34.98
CA PRO A 30 17.48 -27.22 -35.12
C PRO A 30 16.10 -27.52 -35.73
N ARG A 31 16.07 -28.56 -36.56
CA ARG A 31 14.95 -28.97 -37.42
C ARG A 31 13.75 -29.52 -36.61
N PRO A 32 12.50 -29.13 -36.92
CA PRO A 32 11.31 -29.72 -36.30
C PRO A 32 10.98 -31.10 -36.88
N ALA A 33 10.60 -32.04 -36.01
CA ALA A 33 10.18 -33.40 -36.38
C ALA A 33 8.68 -33.49 -36.72
N ARG A 34 8.15 -32.59 -37.57
CA ARG A 34 6.90 -32.81 -38.33
C ARG A 34 6.59 -31.60 -39.22
N ALA A 35 6.19 -31.88 -40.47
CA ALA A 35 5.63 -30.88 -41.38
C ALA A 35 4.08 -30.84 -41.24
N PRO A 36 3.45 -29.66 -41.31
CA PRO A 36 1.99 -29.52 -41.30
C PRO A 36 1.42 -29.72 -42.72
N GLY A 37 0.46 -30.63 -42.89
CA GLY A 37 -0.33 -30.71 -44.13
C GLY A 37 -0.66 -32.10 -44.69
N MET A 38 -1.06 -33.10 -43.88
CA MET A 38 -1.65 -34.34 -44.41
C MET A 38 -2.84 -34.82 -43.55
N PRO A 39 -3.92 -35.38 -44.17
CA PRO A 39 -5.19 -35.64 -43.49
C PRO A 39 -5.17 -36.91 -42.62
N PRO A 40 -6.12 -37.08 -41.69
CA PRO A 40 -6.19 -38.26 -40.84
C PRO A 40 -6.77 -39.46 -41.62
N ALA A 41 -6.12 -40.62 -41.50
CA ALA A 41 -6.66 -41.88 -41.99
C ALA A 41 -7.49 -42.60 -40.89
N PRO A 42 -8.57 -43.32 -41.24
CA PRO A 42 -9.58 -43.83 -40.29
C PRO A 42 -9.50 -45.36 -40.04
N GLY A 43 -10.06 -45.80 -38.90
CA GLY A 43 -10.84 -47.05 -38.81
C GLY A 43 -10.27 -48.30 -38.09
N MET A 44 -10.62 -48.46 -36.80
CA MET A 44 -11.49 -49.53 -36.20
C MET A 44 -11.17 -51.06 -36.34
N PRO A 45 -11.88 -52.02 -35.66
CA PRO A 45 -11.63 -52.63 -34.32
C PRO A 45 -11.64 -54.21 -34.37
N PRO A 46 -12.34 -55.00 -33.51
CA PRO A 46 -12.02 -55.53 -32.15
C PRO A 46 -12.00 -57.10 -32.03
N GLY A 47 -11.71 -57.66 -30.83
CA GLY A 47 -12.44 -58.85 -30.34
C GLY A 47 -11.71 -59.97 -29.56
N THR A 48 -12.44 -60.48 -28.55
CA THR A 48 -12.41 -61.81 -27.85
C THR A 48 -11.53 -61.96 -26.60
N GLY A 49 -11.95 -62.58 -25.47
CA GLY A 49 -13.19 -63.27 -25.06
C GLY A 49 -13.14 -63.59 -23.53
N GLN A 50 -14.24 -63.45 -22.77
CA GLN A 50 -15.13 -64.48 -22.18
C GLN A 50 -14.61 -65.37 -21.02
N ALA A 51 -15.39 -65.40 -19.91
CA ALA A 51 -15.38 -66.30 -18.71
C ALA A 51 -16.24 -67.59 -18.97
N PRO A 52 -16.44 -68.64 -18.09
CA PRO A 52 -16.76 -68.65 -16.61
C PRO A 52 -16.33 -69.97 -15.85
N PRO A 53 -17.06 -70.55 -14.85
CA PRO A 53 -17.41 -70.14 -13.47
C PRO A 53 -16.94 -71.14 -12.36
N GLY A 54 -17.08 -70.78 -11.06
CA GLY A 54 -16.90 -71.73 -9.94
C GLY A 54 -17.16 -71.15 -8.53
N THR A 55 -18.01 -71.84 -7.77
CA THR A 55 -18.62 -71.59 -6.46
C THR A 55 -17.70 -71.59 -5.22
N GLY A 56 -18.13 -70.92 -4.14
CA GLY A 56 -18.09 -71.53 -2.79
C GLY A 56 -17.40 -70.77 -1.63
N GLN A 57 -18.23 -70.41 -0.63
CA GLN A 57 -17.97 -70.47 0.83
C GLN A 57 -17.09 -69.42 1.56
N ALA A 58 -17.76 -68.74 2.52
CA ALA A 58 -17.19 -68.19 3.77
C ALA A 58 -16.72 -69.31 4.72
N PRO A 59 -15.85 -69.05 5.73
CA PRO A 59 -16.33 -68.83 7.11
C PRO A 59 -15.34 -67.98 7.98
N PRO A 60 -15.36 -68.00 9.33
CA PRO A 60 -16.20 -67.19 10.21
C PRO A 60 -15.39 -66.33 11.21
N GLY A 61 -16.11 -65.55 12.04
CA GLY A 61 -15.53 -64.79 13.13
C GLY A 61 -15.11 -65.62 14.35
N THR A 62 -14.28 -65.01 15.20
CA THR A 62 -14.06 -65.34 16.61
C THR A 62 -13.93 -64.01 17.35
N ALA A 63 -14.98 -63.57 18.05
CA ALA A 63 -15.16 -63.77 19.49
C ALA A 63 -14.30 -62.83 20.33
N GLN A 64 -14.99 -61.85 20.94
CA GLN A 64 -14.51 -61.00 22.03
C GLN A 64 -14.06 -61.86 23.21
N ALA A 65 -12.93 -61.48 23.82
CA ALA A 65 -12.56 -61.88 25.18
C ALA A 65 -12.26 -60.61 26.01
N PRO A 66 -12.61 -60.58 27.31
CA PRO A 66 -12.79 -59.36 28.08
C PRO A 66 -11.53 -58.88 28.81
N GLY A 67 -11.44 -57.56 28.98
CA GLY A 67 -10.89 -56.88 30.16
C GLY A 67 -9.45 -57.18 30.58
N ARG A 68 -8.51 -56.32 30.15
CA ARG A 68 -7.23 -56.11 30.86
C ARG A 68 -7.14 -54.63 31.25
N PRO A 69 -6.83 -54.29 32.52
CA PRO A 69 -6.69 -52.89 32.93
C PRO A 69 -5.45 -52.27 32.27
N PRO A 70 -5.46 -50.96 31.93
CA PRO A 70 -4.35 -50.33 31.23
C PRO A 70 -3.13 -50.19 32.14
N ALA A 71 -1.96 -50.54 31.59
CA ALA A 71 -0.67 -50.26 32.21
C ALA A 71 -0.40 -48.74 32.20
N PRO A 72 0.21 -48.18 33.26
CA PRO A 72 0.54 -46.75 33.32
C PRO A 72 1.70 -46.47 32.37
N GLY A 73 1.46 -45.66 31.32
CA GLY A 73 2.56 -45.23 30.44
C GLY A 73 2.20 -44.76 29.04
N THR A 74 0.92 -44.66 28.64
CA THR A 74 0.57 -44.05 27.35
C THR A 74 0.61 -42.52 27.44
N PRO A 75 1.38 -41.83 26.58
CA PRO A 75 1.31 -40.38 26.46
C PRO A 75 -0.13 -39.96 26.08
N PRO A 76 -0.60 -38.77 26.50
CA PRO A 76 -1.96 -38.35 26.24
C PRO A 76 -2.25 -38.41 24.74
N VAL A 77 -3.35 -39.10 24.40
CA VAL A 77 -3.93 -39.11 23.06
C VAL A 77 -4.03 -37.64 22.61
N PRO A 78 -3.49 -37.27 21.42
CA PRO A 78 -3.72 -35.94 20.89
C PRO A 78 -5.23 -35.70 20.90
N GLN A 79 -5.65 -34.60 21.53
CA GLN A 79 -7.04 -34.13 21.47
C GLN A 79 -7.56 -34.35 20.06
N GLN A 80 -8.73 -34.99 19.96
CA GLN A 80 -9.47 -35.15 18.71
C GLN A 80 -9.27 -33.91 17.86
N LEU A 81 -8.71 -34.10 16.65
CA LEU A 81 -8.67 -33.06 15.64
C LEU A 81 -10.02 -32.34 15.64
N PRO A 82 -10.06 -31.01 15.78
CA PRO A 82 -11.32 -30.29 15.82
C PRO A 82 -12.15 -30.69 14.61
N ARG A 83 -13.42 -31.06 14.86
CA ARG A 83 -14.43 -31.32 13.83
C ARG A 83 -14.21 -30.30 12.73
N SER A 84 -13.98 -30.77 11.50
CA SER A 84 -13.70 -29.96 10.32
C SER A 84 -14.47 -28.63 10.39
N ALA A 85 -13.75 -27.55 10.76
CA ALA A 85 -14.35 -26.24 10.95
C ALA A 85 -15.05 -25.86 9.66
N SER A 86 -16.25 -25.27 9.75
CA SER A 86 -16.95 -24.80 8.55
C SER A 86 -16.02 -23.87 7.76
N THR A 87 -16.05 -23.95 6.44
CA THR A 87 -15.19 -23.16 5.55
C THR A 87 -15.34 -21.66 5.82
N VAL A 88 -16.55 -21.24 6.16
CA VAL A 88 -16.89 -19.86 6.54
C VAL A 88 -16.33 -19.47 7.90
N ALA A 89 -16.35 -20.37 8.91
CA ALA A 89 -15.69 -20.11 10.18
C ALA A 89 -14.17 -19.91 9.99
N ALA A 90 -13.53 -20.78 9.19
CA ALA A 90 -12.11 -20.63 8.87
C ALA A 90 -11.82 -19.32 8.10
N TRP A 91 -12.72 -18.87 7.23
CA TRP A 91 -12.61 -17.58 6.56
C TRP A 91 -12.80 -16.38 7.50
N LEU A 92 -13.76 -16.44 8.44
CA LEU A 92 -13.97 -15.41 9.45
C LEU A 92 -12.78 -15.27 10.39
N ASP A 93 -12.21 -16.41 10.81
CA ASP A 93 -11.13 -16.49 11.78
C ASP A 93 -9.74 -16.32 11.14
N ALA A 94 -9.66 -16.18 9.81
CA ALA A 94 -8.40 -15.91 9.13
C ALA A 94 -7.82 -14.55 9.53
N ASP A 95 -6.53 -14.55 9.88
CA ASP A 95 -5.79 -13.32 10.18
C ASP A 95 -5.80 -12.36 9.00
N ARG A 96 -6.04 -11.08 9.29
CA ARG A 96 -6.05 -9.95 8.34
C ARG A 96 -5.22 -8.80 8.92
N PRO A 97 -3.89 -8.93 8.99
CA PRO A 97 -3.04 -7.86 9.51
C PRO A 97 -3.15 -6.62 8.61
N GLU A 98 -2.96 -5.44 9.21
CA GLU A 98 -2.79 -4.21 8.43
C GLU A 98 -1.57 -4.35 7.52
N ALA A 99 -1.78 -4.13 6.23
CA ALA A 99 -0.78 -4.31 5.18
C ALA A 99 -0.76 -3.09 4.27
N ARG A 100 0.34 -2.91 3.55
CA ARG A 100 0.49 -1.82 2.58
C ARG A 100 -0.60 -1.91 1.49
N PRO A 101 -0.94 -0.77 0.84
CA PRO A 101 -1.98 -0.74 -0.19
C PRO A 101 -1.78 -1.78 -1.28
N GLY A 102 -2.85 -2.45 -1.70
CA GLY A 102 -2.79 -3.45 -2.76
C GLY A 102 -2.32 -4.84 -2.36
N ILE A 103 -1.97 -5.07 -1.10
CA ILE A 103 -1.69 -6.41 -0.57
C ILE A 103 -3.00 -7.07 -0.16
N TRP A 104 -3.21 -8.29 -0.66
CA TRP A 104 -4.29 -9.18 -0.24
C TRP A 104 -4.12 -9.56 1.24
N ARG A 105 -5.05 -9.15 2.12
CA ARG A 105 -4.86 -9.26 3.58
C ARG A 105 -5.20 -10.63 4.14
N GLN A 106 -6.18 -11.34 3.58
CA GLN A 106 -6.63 -12.63 4.11
C GLN A 106 -5.49 -13.66 4.07
N GLY A 107 -5.02 -14.06 5.26
CA GLY A 107 -3.93 -15.02 5.40
C GLY A 107 -2.54 -14.46 5.04
N TYR A 108 -2.41 -13.13 4.91
CA TYR A 108 -1.12 -12.49 4.67
C TYR A 108 -0.24 -12.59 5.89
N ARG A 109 1.00 -13.07 5.69
CA ARG A 109 2.02 -13.12 6.73
C ARG A 109 3.13 -12.15 6.37
N PRO A 110 3.32 -11.06 7.12
CA PRO A 110 4.39 -10.11 6.83
C PRO A 110 5.73 -10.83 6.89
N LEU A 111 6.55 -10.69 5.83
CA LEU A 111 7.91 -11.20 5.85
C LEU A 111 8.65 -10.52 7.00
N LYS A 112 9.14 -11.31 7.96
CA LYS A 112 9.96 -10.82 9.06
C LYS A 112 11.20 -10.16 8.47
N GLU A 113 11.38 -8.86 8.71
CA GLU A 113 12.55 -8.12 8.23
C GLU A 113 13.82 -8.86 8.66
N ALA A 114 14.54 -9.40 7.67
CA ALA A 114 15.83 -10.03 7.90
C ALA A 114 16.77 -8.93 8.40
N THR A 115 17.07 -8.94 9.70
CA THR A 115 18.05 -8.07 10.35
C THR A 115 19.30 -7.98 9.49
N GLU A 116 19.59 -6.79 8.97
CA GLU A 116 20.84 -6.53 8.27
C GLU A 116 21.99 -6.96 9.18
N LYS A 117 22.75 -7.96 8.71
CA LYS A 117 23.96 -8.39 9.41
C LYS A 117 24.95 -7.24 9.31
N LEU A 118 25.37 -6.68 10.45
CA LEU A 118 26.45 -5.70 10.51
C LEU A 118 27.65 -6.22 9.72
N ALA A 119 28.18 -5.39 8.82
CA ALA A 119 29.40 -5.72 8.11
C ALA A 119 30.53 -5.96 9.13
N PRO A 120 31.39 -6.99 8.97
CA PRO A 120 32.46 -7.29 9.92
C PRO A 120 33.44 -6.12 10.16
N VAL A 121 33.47 -5.15 9.25
CA VAL A 121 34.31 -3.94 9.32
C VAL A 121 33.97 -3.06 10.53
N THR A 122 32.70 -2.96 10.95
CA THR A 122 32.30 -2.12 12.10
C THR A 122 32.69 -2.73 13.45
N VAL A 123 32.78 -4.05 13.56
CA VAL A 123 33.24 -4.74 14.78
C VAL A 123 34.76 -4.58 14.96
N VAL A 124 35.52 -4.63 13.87
CA VAL A 124 36.97 -4.39 13.88
C VAL A 124 37.29 -2.94 14.27
N GLY A 125 36.49 -1.97 13.81
CA GLY A 125 36.62 -0.55 14.20
C GLY A 125 36.44 -0.27 15.70
N MET A 126 35.79 -1.18 16.45
CA MET A 126 35.58 -1.06 17.90
C MET A 126 36.72 -1.67 18.72
N LEU A 127 37.21 -2.84 18.30
CA LEU A 127 38.22 -3.59 19.05
C LEU A 127 39.62 -2.97 18.93
N VAL A 128 39.95 -2.39 17.78
CA VAL A 128 41.30 -1.85 17.52
C VAL A 128 41.67 -0.69 18.47
N PRO A 129 40.82 0.36 18.65
CA PRO A 129 41.13 1.44 19.60
C PRO A 129 41.23 0.97 21.05
N LEU A 130 40.44 -0.03 21.44
CA LEU A 130 40.46 -0.59 22.79
C LEU A 130 41.77 -1.33 23.07
N VAL A 131 42.20 -2.21 22.15
CA VAL A 131 43.47 -2.94 22.29
C VAL A 131 44.65 -1.98 22.29
N LEU A 132 44.62 -0.96 21.42
CA LEU A 132 45.65 0.07 21.38
C LEU A 132 45.71 0.84 22.72
N ALA A 133 44.56 1.21 23.28
CA ALA A 133 44.49 1.91 24.56
C ALA A 133 44.98 1.05 25.72
N ILE A 134 44.64 -0.24 25.77
CA ILE A 134 45.18 -1.17 26.77
C ILE A 134 46.71 -1.25 26.66
N GLY A 135 47.24 -1.30 25.44
CA GLY A 135 48.68 -1.26 25.19
C GLY A 135 49.32 0.02 25.72
N VAL A 136 48.80 1.18 25.33
CA VAL A 136 49.28 2.50 25.78
C VAL A 136 49.23 2.62 27.31
N TRP A 137 48.13 2.20 27.93
CA TRP A 137 47.99 2.17 29.39
C TRP A 137 49.02 1.25 30.06
N SER A 138 49.27 0.07 29.49
CA SER A 138 50.28 -0.84 30.01
C SER A 138 51.70 -0.28 29.89
N PHE A 139 52.02 0.44 28.80
CA PHE A 139 53.32 1.09 28.64
C PHE A 139 53.49 2.26 29.61
N TRP A 140 52.42 3.03 29.85
CA TRP A 140 52.36 4.11 30.83
C TRP A 140 52.64 3.61 32.25
N ARG A 141 51.90 2.59 32.73
CA ARG A 141 52.11 2.03 34.08
C ARG A 141 53.51 1.44 34.31
N ARG A 142 54.15 0.90 33.26
CA ARG A 142 55.50 0.33 33.35
C ARG A 142 56.61 1.38 33.33
N GLY A 143 56.28 2.65 33.10
CA GLY A 143 57.23 3.75 33.06
C GLY A 143 58.19 3.72 31.86
N VAL A 144 57.77 3.10 30.77
CA VAL A 144 58.58 2.91 29.55
C VAL A 144 58.53 4.15 28.65
N VAL A 145 57.56 5.05 28.88
CA VAL A 145 57.38 6.26 28.07
C VAL A 145 58.44 7.31 28.46
N PRO A 146 59.34 7.69 27.54
CA PRO A 146 60.34 8.71 27.84
C PRO A 146 59.66 10.05 28.13
N TYR A 147 60.19 10.80 29.11
CA TYR A 147 59.67 12.11 29.55
C TYR A 147 58.27 12.12 30.19
N GLN A 148 57.69 10.96 30.51
CA GLN A 148 56.35 10.89 31.11
C GLN A 148 56.16 11.74 32.38
N PHE A 149 57.22 11.96 33.17
CA PHE A 149 57.15 12.73 34.42
C PHE A 149 57.56 14.20 34.28
N VAL A 150 57.88 14.67 33.07
CA VAL A 150 58.30 16.07 32.83
C VAL A 150 57.15 17.03 33.12
N LEU A 151 55.94 16.72 32.62
CA LEU A 151 54.75 17.53 32.89
C LEU A 151 54.42 17.54 34.38
N LEU A 152 54.48 16.38 35.05
CA LEU A 152 54.23 16.29 36.49
C LEU A 152 55.18 17.20 37.28
N ARG A 153 56.48 17.14 36.99
CA ARG A 153 57.49 17.99 37.65
C ARG A 153 57.36 19.48 37.33
N MET A 154 56.78 19.84 36.20
CA MET A 154 56.51 21.25 35.87
C MET A 154 55.45 21.87 36.79
N PHE A 155 54.50 21.06 37.28
CA PHE A 155 53.38 21.51 38.12
C PHE A 155 53.53 21.17 39.60
N THR A 156 54.58 20.44 40.00
CA THR A 156 54.84 20.08 41.42
C THR A 156 56.17 20.66 41.91
N PRO A 157 56.28 21.04 43.19
CA PRO A 157 57.54 21.49 43.78
C PRO A 157 58.69 20.47 43.63
N ASN A 158 59.92 20.95 43.44
CA ASN A 158 61.10 20.09 43.19
C ASN A 158 61.55 19.30 44.43
N ASP A 159 61.22 19.79 45.62
CA ASP A 159 61.52 19.21 46.94
C ASP A 159 60.72 17.93 47.23
N TRP A 160 59.65 17.66 46.48
CA TRP A 160 58.84 16.44 46.58
C TRP A 160 59.49 15.21 45.92
N TRP A 161 60.61 15.39 45.23
CA TRP A 161 61.24 14.36 44.40
C TRP A 161 62.73 14.20 44.72
N TRP A 162 63.23 12.96 44.66
CA TRP A 162 64.68 12.73 44.62
C TRP A 162 65.25 13.13 43.25
N GLY A 163 66.49 13.63 43.22
CA GLY A 163 67.19 14.04 41.99
C GLY A 163 67.41 12.87 41.02
N GLY A 164 67.23 13.11 39.71
CA GLY A 164 67.37 12.09 38.66
C GLY A 164 66.24 12.15 37.61
N THR A 165 66.30 11.33 36.55
CA THR A 165 65.30 11.31 35.46
C THR A 165 64.02 10.53 35.80
N LYS A 166 64.04 9.66 36.81
CA LYS A 166 62.85 8.98 37.34
C LYS A 166 62.30 9.76 38.54
N ALA A 167 61.00 10.06 38.54
CA ALA A 167 60.34 10.80 39.60
C ALA A 167 60.06 9.87 40.79
N THR A 168 61.09 9.64 41.62
CA THR A 168 60.94 8.88 42.87
C THR A 168 60.48 9.84 43.98
N PRO A 169 59.34 9.58 44.65
CA PRO A 169 58.82 10.48 45.67
C PRO A 169 59.74 10.54 46.88
N LYS A 170 59.95 11.74 47.43
CA LYS A 170 60.75 12.01 48.62
C LYS A 170 59.83 12.31 49.81
N PRO A 171 60.08 11.75 51.01
CA PRO A 171 59.34 12.15 52.20
C PRO A 171 59.69 13.60 52.57
N VAL A 172 58.67 14.42 52.80
CA VAL A 172 58.82 15.83 53.22
C VAL A 172 58.56 15.90 54.72
N GLU A 173 59.60 16.27 55.49
CA GLU A 173 59.52 16.37 56.95
C GLU A 173 58.86 17.70 57.35
N GLY A 174 57.87 17.65 58.25
CA GLY A 174 57.20 18.83 58.81
C GLY A 174 55.84 19.19 58.20
N GLU A 175 55.39 18.49 57.15
CA GLU A 175 54.03 18.63 56.60
C GLU A 175 53.10 17.51 57.10
N ALA A 176 51.80 17.79 57.19
CA ALA A 176 50.79 16.79 57.57
C ALA A 176 50.65 15.66 56.53
N VAL A 177 51.08 15.89 55.28
CA VAL A 177 51.16 14.89 54.21
C VAL A 177 52.62 14.47 54.02
N THR A 178 52.96 13.26 54.45
CA THR A 178 54.35 12.76 54.47
C THR A 178 54.98 12.48 53.10
N LEU A 179 54.17 12.20 52.06
CA LEU A 179 54.62 11.83 50.72
C LEU A 179 53.76 12.54 49.63
N PRO A 180 53.83 13.87 49.50
CA PRO A 180 52.98 14.62 48.56
C PRO A 180 53.27 14.26 47.09
N GLY A 181 54.52 13.96 46.75
CA GLY A 181 54.91 13.50 45.41
C GLY A 181 54.27 12.17 45.00
N ALA A 182 54.02 11.25 45.93
CA ALA A 182 53.35 9.97 45.64
C ALA A 182 51.88 10.18 45.29
N HIS A 183 51.19 11.07 46.04
CA HIS A 183 49.81 11.46 45.72
C HIS A 183 49.71 12.20 44.39
N ALA A 184 50.69 13.05 44.06
CA ALA A 184 50.70 13.78 42.79
C ALA A 184 50.88 12.84 41.58
N ALA A 185 51.71 11.80 41.72
CA ALA A 185 51.86 10.76 40.70
C ALA A 185 50.54 9.98 40.46
N LEU A 186 49.82 9.64 41.54
CA LEU A 186 48.52 8.97 41.43
C LEU A 186 47.46 9.86 40.73
N VAL A 187 47.42 11.16 41.03
CA VAL A 187 46.55 12.12 40.34
C VAL A 187 46.88 12.20 38.85
N TYR A 188 48.16 12.22 38.52
CA TYR A 188 48.65 12.29 37.14
C TYR A 188 48.28 11.03 36.33
N ASP A 189 48.43 9.85 36.92
CA ASP A 189 48.01 8.59 36.31
C ASP A 189 46.49 8.56 36.06
N GLY A 190 45.70 9.06 37.01
CA GLY A 190 44.26 9.21 36.86
C GLY A 190 43.86 10.16 35.73
N LEU A 191 44.53 11.31 35.61
CA LEU A 191 44.27 12.28 34.54
C LEU A 191 44.59 11.69 33.16
N PHE A 192 45.72 11.02 33.01
CA PHE A 192 46.09 10.36 31.76
C PHE A 192 45.09 9.24 31.40
N PHE A 193 44.64 8.47 32.38
CA PHE A 193 43.61 7.45 32.19
C PHE A 193 42.28 8.05 31.68
N VAL A 194 41.82 9.16 32.24
CA VAL A 194 40.61 9.86 31.78
C VAL A 194 40.75 10.32 30.34
N VAL A 195 41.89 10.93 29.97
CA VAL A 195 42.18 11.35 28.58
C VAL A 195 42.16 10.16 27.62
N LEU A 196 42.74 9.03 28.02
CA LEU A 196 42.76 7.81 27.23
C LEU A 196 41.35 7.24 27.01
N VAL A 197 40.51 7.20 28.04
CA VAL A 197 39.10 6.76 27.93
C VAL A 197 38.30 7.68 27.01
N LEU A 198 38.48 9.00 27.13
CA LEU A 198 37.83 9.97 26.24
C LEU A 198 38.28 9.81 24.78
N ALA A 199 39.56 9.54 24.53
CA ALA A 199 40.08 9.29 23.19
C ALA A 199 39.47 8.01 22.58
N VAL A 200 39.34 6.93 23.35
CA VAL A 200 38.67 5.68 22.89
C VAL A 200 37.19 5.91 22.61
N ALA A 201 36.51 6.69 23.44
CA ALA A 201 35.10 7.03 23.24
C ALA A 201 34.86 7.93 22.01
N ALA A 202 35.80 8.83 21.70
CA ALA A 202 35.74 9.71 20.54
C ALA A 202 36.13 9.01 19.22
N LEU A 203 37.15 8.15 19.25
CA LEU A 203 37.65 7.44 18.06
C LEU A 203 36.86 6.17 17.73
N GLY A 204 36.24 5.53 18.73
CA GLY A 204 35.41 4.35 18.53
C GLY A 204 33.94 4.71 18.39
N SER A 205 33.23 4.10 17.44
CA SER A 205 31.79 4.25 17.23
C SER A 205 30.92 3.56 18.31
N TRP A 206 31.41 3.50 19.56
CA TRP A 206 30.80 2.84 20.71
C TRP A 206 29.34 3.25 20.97
N PRO A 207 28.95 4.54 20.91
CA PRO A 207 27.56 4.94 21.14
C PRO A 207 26.60 4.46 20.04
N ALA A 208 27.06 4.34 18.79
CA ALA A 208 26.25 3.88 17.67
C ALA A 208 26.04 2.36 17.70
N ILE A 209 27.10 1.61 18.02
CA ILE A 209 27.08 0.15 18.14
C ILE A 209 26.27 -0.29 19.36
N ALA A 210 26.46 0.37 20.52
CA ALA A 210 25.71 0.06 21.73
C ALA A 210 24.20 0.26 21.52
N ARG A 211 23.78 1.31 20.80
CA ARG A 211 22.38 1.51 20.40
C ARG A 211 21.88 0.46 19.42
N HIS A 212 22.69 0.03 18.45
CA HIS A 212 22.30 -1.00 17.50
C HIS A 212 22.08 -2.36 18.19
N TYR A 213 23.00 -2.80 19.06
CA TYR A 213 22.87 -4.10 19.73
C TYR A 213 21.82 -4.11 20.85
N THR A 214 21.67 -3.02 21.59
CA THR A 214 20.70 -2.96 22.71
C THR A 214 19.32 -2.44 22.30
N GLY A 215 19.20 -1.67 21.22
CA GLY A 215 17.94 -1.09 20.74
C GLY A 215 16.92 -2.10 20.24
N HIS A 216 17.37 -3.23 19.68
CA HIS A 216 16.49 -4.25 19.06
C HIS A 216 16.07 -5.38 20.01
N ARG A 217 16.51 -5.36 21.28
CA ARG A 217 16.19 -6.42 22.24
C ARG A 217 14.98 -6.04 23.10
N PRO A 218 13.96 -6.90 23.23
CA PRO A 218 12.83 -6.64 24.12
C PRO A 218 13.28 -6.59 25.59
N GLN A 219 12.55 -5.83 26.42
CA GLN A 219 12.70 -5.89 27.88
C GLN A 219 12.20 -7.27 28.37
N PRO A 220 12.83 -7.92 29.36
CA PRO A 220 13.87 -7.43 30.28
C PRO A 220 15.32 -7.65 29.80
N VAL A 221 15.53 -8.33 28.67
CA VAL A 221 16.86 -8.74 28.20
C VAL A 221 17.79 -7.55 28.03
N ARG A 222 17.28 -6.42 27.51
CA ARG A 222 18.04 -5.16 27.41
C ARG A 222 18.52 -4.64 28.77
N ALA A 223 17.68 -4.71 29.80
CA ALA A 223 18.02 -4.27 31.15
C ALA A 223 19.07 -5.18 31.79
N LEU A 224 18.96 -6.50 31.56
CA LEU A 224 19.92 -7.50 32.05
C LEU A 224 21.30 -7.37 31.39
N ILE A 225 21.37 -7.16 30.07
CA ILE A 225 22.64 -6.95 29.38
C ILE A 225 23.32 -5.68 29.89
N ALA A 226 22.57 -4.59 30.03
CA ALA A 226 23.09 -3.35 30.60
C ALA A 226 23.56 -3.53 32.05
N ALA A 227 22.86 -4.34 32.85
CA ALA A 227 23.25 -4.67 34.23
C ALA A 227 24.53 -5.51 34.28
N GLY A 228 24.67 -6.50 33.40
CA GLY A 228 25.91 -7.29 33.28
C GLY A 228 27.11 -6.43 32.88
N LEU A 229 26.94 -5.52 31.92
CA LEU A 229 28.00 -4.57 31.52
C LEU A 229 28.36 -3.58 32.65
N ALA A 230 27.36 -3.09 33.39
CA ALA A 230 27.60 -2.23 34.55
C ALA A 230 28.36 -2.98 35.66
N LEU A 231 28.06 -4.27 35.87
CA LEU A 231 28.74 -5.11 36.85
C LEU A 231 30.21 -5.36 36.46
N ILE A 232 30.49 -5.61 35.17
CA ILE A 232 31.86 -5.70 34.66
C ILE A 232 32.60 -4.38 34.87
N ALA A 233 31.99 -3.24 34.55
CA ALA A 233 32.59 -1.92 34.76
C ALA A 233 32.88 -1.66 36.26
N LEU A 234 31.96 -2.00 37.15
CA LEU A 234 32.17 -1.91 38.60
C LEU A 234 33.28 -2.84 39.08
N SER A 235 33.43 -4.03 38.51
CA SER A 235 34.51 -4.97 38.87
C SER A 235 35.91 -4.48 38.48
N LEU A 236 36.01 -3.55 37.53
CA LEU A 236 37.27 -2.88 37.16
C LEU A 236 37.59 -1.71 38.09
N VAL A 237 36.58 -1.06 38.67
CA VAL A 237 36.76 0.09 39.58
C VAL A 237 36.95 -0.37 41.03
N PHE A 238 36.20 -1.38 41.48
CA PHE A 238 36.21 -1.91 42.83
C PHE A 238 36.47 -3.44 42.82
N PRO A 239 37.67 -3.91 42.44
CA PRO A 239 37.96 -5.34 42.33
C PRO A 239 37.79 -6.08 43.67
N GLU A 240 38.09 -5.43 44.80
CA GLU A 240 37.96 -6.01 46.14
C GLU A 240 36.50 -6.35 46.52
N ALA A 241 35.52 -5.68 45.91
CA ALA A 241 34.10 -5.95 46.13
C ALA A 241 33.61 -7.22 45.40
N PHE A 242 34.41 -7.80 44.51
CA PHE A 242 34.03 -8.96 43.69
C PHE A 242 34.97 -10.15 43.94
N PRO A 243 34.49 -11.25 44.58
CA PRO A 243 35.31 -12.43 44.81
C PRO A 243 35.72 -13.08 43.48
N GLY A 244 37.03 -13.07 43.17
CA GLY A 244 37.62 -13.64 41.95
C GLY A 244 38.23 -12.64 40.96
N ALA A 245 38.13 -11.33 41.23
CA ALA A 245 38.81 -10.30 40.42
C ALA A 245 40.30 -10.20 40.81
N GLY A 246 41.18 -10.82 40.03
CA GLY A 246 42.65 -10.82 40.24
C GLY A 246 43.40 -9.69 39.53
N TRP A 247 42.70 -8.62 39.12
CA TRP A 247 43.27 -7.50 38.37
C TRP A 247 43.37 -6.25 39.24
N ASP A 248 44.38 -5.41 38.95
CA ASP A 248 44.57 -4.14 39.64
C ASP A 248 43.39 -3.18 39.40
N PRO A 249 42.98 -2.40 40.42
CA PRO A 249 41.94 -1.40 40.26
C PRO A 249 42.35 -0.34 39.24
N VAL A 250 41.39 0.05 38.42
CA VAL A 250 41.54 1.20 37.50
C VAL A 250 41.70 2.49 38.32
N PRO A 251 42.59 3.43 37.92
CA PRO A 251 42.86 4.64 38.69
C PRO A 251 41.72 5.65 38.54
N VAL A 252 40.63 5.42 39.26
CA VAL A 252 39.49 6.35 39.38
C VAL A 252 39.38 6.83 40.81
N VAL A 253 39.34 5.90 41.77
CA VAL A 253 39.15 6.20 43.19
C VAL A 253 40.43 6.73 43.85
N GLY A 254 41.55 6.05 43.65
CA GLY A 254 42.85 6.42 44.23
C GLY A 254 43.33 7.84 43.86
N PRO A 255 43.21 8.28 42.58
CA PRO A 255 43.52 9.64 42.17
C PRO A 255 42.60 10.69 42.82
N LEU A 256 41.30 10.43 42.96
CA LEU A 256 40.37 11.36 43.59
C LEU A 256 40.68 11.52 45.09
N LEU A 257 40.93 10.42 45.79
CA LEU A 257 41.36 10.46 47.19
C LEU A 257 42.71 11.20 47.33
N SER A 258 43.68 10.91 46.48
CA SER A 258 44.99 11.57 46.49
C SER A 258 44.88 13.07 46.18
N LEU A 259 44.02 13.47 45.25
CA LEU A 259 43.73 14.86 44.94
C LEU A 259 43.15 15.58 46.16
N THR A 260 42.26 14.93 46.92
CA THR A 260 41.65 15.53 48.11
C THR A 260 42.66 15.73 49.23
N VAL A 261 43.61 14.80 49.41
CA VAL A 261 44.73 14.92 50.34
C VAL A 261 45.65 16.08 49.94
N LEU A 262 45.98 16.22 48.64
CA LEU A 262 46.80 17.32 48.11
C LEU A 262 46.14 18.69 48.28
N VAL A 263 44.83 18.79 48.03
CA VAL A 263 44.08 20.06 48.12
C VAL A 263 43.85 20.48 49.57
N THR A 264 43.57 19.53 50.46
CA THR A 264 43.26 19.83 51.87
C THR A 264 44.49 19.83 52.77
N GLY A 265 45.63 19.34 52.27
CA GLY A 265 46.88 19.25 53.03
C GLY A 265 46.77 18.34 54.26
N SER A 266 45.80 17.42 54.30
CA SER A 266 45.54 16.57 55.47
C SER A 266 45.00 15.19 55.08
N TYR A 267 45.18 14.21 55.97
CA TYR A 267 44.60 12.87 55.83
C TYR A 267 43.23 12.71 56.54
N GLU A 268 42.74 13.74 57.24
CA GLU A 268 41.54 13.65 58.09
C GLU A 268 40.28 13.31 57.29
N LEU A 269 40.13 13.88 56.09
CA LEU A 269 39.00 13.59 55.20
C LEU A 269 39.06 12.16 54.66
N MET A 270 40.26 11.63 54.40
CA MET A 270 40.43 10.25 53.95
C MET A 270 40.19 9.25 55.09
N ALA A 271 40.46 9.63 56.34
CA ALA A 271 40.12 8.84 57.53
C ALA A 271 38.62 8.88 57.87
N SER A 272 37.87 9.85 57.36
CA SER A 272 36.43 9.95 57.56
C SER A 272 35.67 8.92 56.73
N VAL A 273 34.98 8.01 57.42
CA VAL A 273 34.14 6.97 56.81
C VAL A 273 33.03 7.59 55.96
N LEU A 274 32.36 8.63 56.47
CA LEU A 274 31.28 9.32 55.74
C LEU A 274 31.77 9.92 54.42
N TYR A 275 32.97 10.50 54.40
CA TYR A 275 33.53 11.08 53.18
C TYR A 275 33.91 10.00 52.16
N THR A 276 34.58 8.94 52.60
CA THR A 276 35.00 7.85 51.71
C THR A 276 33.80 7.10 51.14
N ASP A 277 32.79 6.80 51.96
CA ASP A 277 31.56 6.13 51.52
C ASP A 277 30.74 6.99 50.56
N THR A 278 30.65 8.31 50.81
CA THR A 278 29.96 9.22 49.90
C THR A 278 30.70 9.34 48.57
N LEU A 279 32.02 9.41 48.57
CA LEU A 279 32.83 9.41 47.35
C LEU A 279 32.63 8.11 46.56
N TYR A 280 32.65 6.96 47.23
CA TYR A 280 32.43 5.65 46.59
C TYR A 280 31.02 5.53 46.02
N ALA A 281 30.01 6.04 46.72
CA ALA A 281 28.64 6.09 46.22
C ALA A 281 28.51 6.99 44.97
N VAL A 282 29.16 8.15 44.96
CA VAL A 282 29.16 9.07 43.79
C VAL A 282 29.86 8.43 42.60
N VAL A 283 31.03 7.83 42.80
CA VAL A 283 31.77 7.13 41.73
C VAL A 283 30.94 5.96 41.18
N THR A 284 30.32 5.16 42.06
CA THR A 284 29.43 4.07 41.66
C THR A 284 28.25 4.58 40.82
N ALA A 285 27.61 5.68 41.25
CA ALA A 285 26.51 6.29 40.51
C ALA A 285 26.96 6.77 39.11
N LEU A 286 28.12 7.41 39.00
CA LEU A 286 28.68 7.88 37.72
C LEU A 286 29.01 6.72 36.77
N VAL A 287 29.53 5.61 37.28
CA VAL A 287 29.84 4.41 36.48
C VAL A 287 28.56 3.74 35.99
N VAL A 288 27.52 3.64 36.84
CA VAL A 288 26.26 2.96 36.51
C VAL A 288 25.36 3.81 35.60
N TRP A 289 25.41 5.13 35.73
CA TRP A 289 24.55 6.07 34.99
C TRP A 289 24.46 5.84 33.47
N PRO A 290 25.57 5.72 32.70
CA PRO A 290 25.49 5.50 31.25
C PRO A 290 24.84 4.16 30.90
N PHE A 291 25.06 3.10 31.69
CA PHE A 291 24.44 1.79 31.48
C PHE A 291 22.95 1.79 31.85
N ALA A 292 22.56 2.50 32.91
CA ALA A 292 21.15 2.66 33.29
C ALA A 292 20.35 3.39 32.19
N ARG A 293 20.97 4.38 31.54
CA ARG A 293 20.40 5.10 30.39
C ARG A 293 20.27 4.19 29.16
N LEU A 294 21.30 3.37 28.88
CA LEU A 294 21.30 2.41 27.76
C LEU A 294 20.27 1.28 27.95
N GLY A 295 20.13 0.76 29.17
CA GLY A 295 19.17 -0.29 29.52
C GLY A 295 17.72 0.20 29.59
N GLY A 296 17.50 1.51 29.78
CA GLY A 296 16.19 2.09 30.00
C GLY A 296 15.54 1.61 31.29
N TRP A 297 16.33 1.54 32.37
CA TRP A 297 15.87 1.04 33.68
C TRP A 297 14.75 1.89 34.28
N TRP A 298 14.76 3.23 34.06
CA TRP A 298 13.73 4.12 34.57
C TRP A 298 12.34 3.90 33.92
N PRO A 299 12.21 3.88 32.57
CA PRO A 299 10.96 3.46 31.92
C PRO A 299 10.50 2.05 32.33
N TYR A 300 11.44 1.11 32.46
CA TYR A 300 11.11 -0.27 32.86
C TYR A 300 10.58 -0.34 34.29
N ALA A 301 11.23 0.32 35.25
CA ALA A 301 10.80 0.39 36.64
C ALA A 301 9.44 1.10 36.76
N ARG A 302 9.18 2.15 35.97
CA ARG A 302 7.88 2.82 35.92
C ARG A 302 6.78 1.88 35.43
N ASN A 303 7.05 1.09 34.40
CA ASN A 303 6.10 0.09 33.89
C ASN A 303 5.83 -1.02 34.91
N LEU A 304 6.87 -1.45 35.65
CA LEU A 304 6.75 -2.48 36.69
C LEU A 304 5.98 -1.97 37.92
N LEU A 305 6.18 -0.71 38.31
CA LEU A 305 5.42 -0.04 39.36
C LEU A 305 3.96 0.22 38.93
N ALA A 306 3.72 0.55 37.67
CA ALA A 306 2.37 0.68 37.11
C ALA A 306 1.65 -0.70 37.09
N ALA A 307 2.33 -1.76 36.68
CA ALA A 307 1.81 -3.13 36.71
C ALA A 307 1.53 -3.62 38.15
N ARG A 308 2.35 -3.21 39.14
CA ARG A 308 2.12 -3.48 40.56
C ARG A 308 0.94 -2.70 41.16
N ARG A 309 0.64 -1.49 40.64
CA ARG A 309 -0.57 -0.75 41.02
C ARG A 309 -1.83 -1.33 40.37
N ALA A 310 -1.71 -1.87 39.17
CA ALA A 310 -2.82 -2.53 38.47
C ALA A 310 -3.20 -3.90 39.08
N THR A 311 -2.28 -4.57 39.77
CA THR A 311 -2.51 -5.88 40.43
C THR A 311 -3.29 -5.79 41.75
N GLY A 312 -3.63 -4.58 42.22
CA GLY A 312 -4.53 -4.37 43.35
C GLY A 312 -6.02 -4.39 43.00
N ALA A 313 -6.38 -4.44 41.71
CA ALA A 313 -7.75 -4.67 41.25
C ALA A 313 -7.91 -6.15 40.86
N PRO A 314 -9.04 -6.82 41.18
CA PRO A 314 -9.29 -8.18 40.72
C PRO A 314 -9.30 -8.18 39.19
N SER A 315 -8.20 -8.67 38.61
CA SER A 315 -8.01 -8.78 37.17
C SER A 315 -8.94 -9.86 36.65
N ALA A 316 -9.88 -9.47 35.78
CA ALA A 316 -10.40 -10.41 34.78
C ALA A 316 -9.18 -11.05 34.08
N ALA A 317 -9.20 -12.37 33.92
CA ALA A 317 -8.18 -13.08 33.16
C ALA A 317 -8.02 -12.43 31.77
N PRO A 318 -6.83 -12.43 31.15
CA PRO A 318 -6.69 -11.97 29.78
C PRO A 318 -7.61 -12.84 28.92
N THR A 319 -8.73 -12.27 28.47
CA THR A 319 -9.66 -12.95 27.60
C THR A 319 -8.87 -13.33 26.35
N ALA A 320 -8.63 -14.63 26.14
CA ALA A 320 -8.14 -15.11 24.86
C ALA A 320 -9.04 -14.48 23.79
N GLU A 321 -8.44 -13.77 22.84
CA GLU A 321 -9.17 -13.04 21.80
C GLU A 321 -10.08 -14.04 21.09
N ARG A 322 -11.40 -13.91 21.33
CA ARG A 322 -12.35 -14.92 20.85
C ARG A 322 -12.34 -14.91 19.31
N PRO A 323 -12.40 -16.09 18.66
CA PRO A 323 -12.52 -16.17 17.21
C PRO A 323 -13.68 -15.30 16.71
N ARG A 324 -13.51 -14.66 15.54
CA ARG A 324 -14.55 -13.80 14.94
C ARG A 324 -15.82 -14.56 14.63
N SER A 325 -15.72 -15.86 14.32
CA SER A 325 -16.85 -16.78 14.14
C SER A 325 -17.78 -16.88 15.36
N GLN A 326 -17.32 -16.46 16.54
CA GLN A 326 -18.10 -16.44 17.77
C GLN A 326 -18.77 -15.08 18.07
N TRP A 327 -18.65 -14.12 17.16
CA TRP A 327 -19.24 -12.79 17.24
C TRP A 327 -18.94 -12.06 18.57
N PRO A 328 -17.65 -11.86 18.93
CA PRO A 328 -17.27 -11.27 20.21
C PRO A 328 -17.94 -9.91 20.45
N ALA A 329 -18.01 -9.06 19.44
CA ALA A 329 -18.61 -7.73 19.55
C ALA A 329 -20.10 -7.75 19.96
N LEU A 330 -20.86 -8.78 19.55
CA LEU A 330 -22.25 -8.96 19.99
C LEU A 330 -22.32 -9.40 21.46
N ARG A 331 -21.43 -10.31 21.86
CA ARG A 331 -21.34 -10.82 23.24
C ARG A 331 -20.90 -9.72 24.21
N ASP A 332 -19.98 -8.86 23.80
CA ASP A 332 -19.46 -7.78 24.63
C ASP A 332 -20.52 -6.70 24.92
N ILE A 333 -21.52 -6.55 24.04
CA ILE A 333 -22.68 -5.66 24.23
C ILE A 333 -23.84 -6.39 24.98
N GLY A 334 -23.67 -7.66 25.34
CA GLY A 334 -24.66 -8.45 26.07
C GLY A 334 -25.72 -9.14 25.19
N GLN A 335 -25.61 -9.07 23.85
CA GLN A 335 -26.50 -9.78 22.92
C GLN A 335 -26.07 -11.25 22.73
N HIS A 336 -26.03 -12.00 23.82
CA HIS A 336 -25.54 -13.38 23.81
C HIS A 336 -26.39 -14.32 22.98
N GLU A 337 -27.73 -14.20 23.03
CA GLU A 337 -28.65 -15.07 22.30
C GLU A 337 -28.50 -14.95 20.78
N ALA A 338 -28.45 -13.72 20.25
CA ALA A 338 -28.21 -13.47 18.83
C ALA A 338 -26.82 -13.95 18.41
N ALA A 339 -25.79 -13.75 19.25
CA ALA A 339 -24.44 -14.25 18.99
C ALA A 339 -24.39 -15.79 18.93
N GLU A 340 -25.08 -16.48 19.85
CA GLU A 340 -25.13 -17.95 19.85
C GLU A 340 -25.85 -18.52 18.65
N LEU A 341 -26.97 -17.91 18.25
CA LEU A 341 -27.68 -18.30 17.04
C LEU A 341 -26.77 -18.15 15.81
N LEU A 342 -26.13 -16.99 15.62
CA LEU A 342 -25.26 -16.75 14.47
C LEU A 342 -24.02 -17.66 14.49
N THR A 343 -23.44 -17.95 15.66
CA THR A 343 -22.35 -18.92 15.78
C THR A 343 -22.81 -20.34 15.37
N ALA A 344 -24.02 -20.74 15.76
CA ALA A 344 -24.58 -22.04 15.37
C ALA A 344 -24.89 -22.12 13.86
N GLU A 345 -25.36 -21.03 13.25
CA GLU A 345 -25.58 -20.92 11.81
C GLU A 345 -24.27 -21.03 11.01
N VAL A 346 -23.21 -20.33 11.44
CA VAL A 346 -21.87 -20.41 10.83
C VAL A 346 -21.26 -21.80 11.00
N ALA A 347 -21.34 -22.39 12.19
CA ALA A 347 -20.85 -23.74 12.45
C ALA A 347 -21.63 -24.80 11.67
N GLY A 348 -22.94 -24.58 11.47
CA GLY A 348 -23.82 -25.44 10.70
C GLY A 348 -23.76 -25.23 9.18
N GLY A 349 -22.95 -24.28 8.68
CA GLY A 349 -22.79 -24.01 7.25
C GLY A 349 -24.02 -23.39 6.57
N ARG A 350 -24.92 -22.75 7.33
CA ARG A 350 -26.14 -22.09 6.81
C ARG A 350 -25.95 -20.63 6.44
N MET A 351 -24.80 -20.06 6.78
CA MET A 351 -24.35 -18.71 6.38
C MET A 351 -23.18 -18.79 5.42
N ASN A 352 -23.16 -17.91 4.43
CA ASN A 352 -21.99 -17.66 3.58
C ASN A 352 -21.22 -16.42 4.06
N ASP A 353 -20.13 -16.08 3.37
CA ASP A 353 -19.30 -14.90 3.61
C ASP A 353 -20.05 -13.57 3.38
N VAL A 354 -20.96 -13.52 2.41
CA VAL A 354 -21.84 -12.37 2.14
C VAL A 354 -22.77 -12.13 3.32
N ASP A 355 -23.44 -13.16 3.83
CA ASP A 355 -24.35 -13.09 4.98
C ASP A 355 -23.61 -12.60 6.23
N CYS A 356 -22.41 -13.14 6.50
CA CYS A 356 -21.61 -12.71 7.64
C CYS A 356 -21.25 -11.22 7.54
N THR A 357 -20.82 -10.77 6.36
CA THR A 357 -20.45 -9.38 6.10
C THR A 357 -21.66 -8.44 6.19
N ARG A 358 -22.82 -8.88 5.70
CA ARG A 358 -24.11 -8.17 5.74
C ARG A 358 -24.61 -8.00 7.16
N VAL A 359 -24.60 -9.07 7.96
CA VAL A 359 -25.00 -9.03 9.37
C VAL A 359 -24.06 -8.14 10.19
N GLU A 360 -22.75 -8.23 9.96
CA GLU A 360 -21.77 -7.32 10.59
C GLU A 360 -22.01 -5.86 10.19
N HIS A 361 -22.33 -5.59 8.93
CA HIS A 361 -22.69 -4.25 8.46
C HIS A 361 -23.96 -3.72 9.11
N ALA A 362 -25.03 -4.51 9.12
CA ALA A 362 -26.30 -4.17 9.75
C ALA A 362 -26.12 -3.91 11.26
N PHE A 363 -25.29 -4.70 11.94
CA PHE A 363 -24.93 -4.48 13.33
C PHE A 363 -24.19 -3.15 13.54
N HIS A 364 -23.22 -2.83 12.68
CA HIS A 364 -22.52 -1.55 12.74
C HIS A 364 -23.45 -0.35 12.53
N LEU A 365 -24.42 -0.45 11.63
CA LEU A 365 -25.44 0.59 11.43
C LEU A 365 -26.38 0.70 12.64
N ALA A 366 -26.88 -0.43 13.16
CA ALA A 366 -27.74 -0.47 14.34
C ALA A 366 -27.06 0.15 15.58
N ARG A 367 -25.75 -0.08 15.75
CA ARG A 367 -24.96 0.51 16.84
C ARG A 367 -24.82 2.03 16.72
N ARG A 368 -24.77 2.59 15.50
CA ARG A 368 -24.73 4.05 15.28
C ARG A 368 -26.09 4.71 15.47
N GLY A 369 -27.18 4.02 15.08
CA GLY A 369 -28.54 4.55 15.10
C GLY A 369 -29.40 4.16 16.30
N ALA A 370 -28.81 3.61 17.38
CA ALA A 370 -29.52 3.10 18.57
C ALA A 370 -30.60 2.03 18.29
N GLY A 371 -30.48 1.27 17.20
CA GLY A 371 -31.45 0.26 16.74
C GLY A 371 -31.11 -1.19 17.13
N LEU A 372 -30.42 -1.39 18.26
CA LEU A 372 -29.88 -2.69 18.65
C LEU A 372 -30.94 -3.76 18.94
N ASP A 373 -32.11 -3.38 19.47
CA ASP A 373 -33.22 -4.31 19.73
C ASP A 373 -33.85 -4.80 18.43
N ALA A 374 -34.11 -3.89 17.48
CA ALA A 374 -34.60 -4.24 16.15
C ALA A 374 -33.64 -5.16 15.39
N PHE A 375 -32.33 -4.94 15.55
CA PHE A 375 -31.31 -5.84 15.03
C PHE A 375 -31.43 -7.24 15.65
N ARG A 376 -31.45 -7.33 16.99
CA ARG A 376 -31.58 -8.60 17.72
C ARG A 376 -32.82 -9.37 17.27
N ASP A 377 -33.99 -8.73 17.30
CA ASP A 377 -35.26 -9.37 16.97
C ASP A 377 -35.30 -9.88 15.53
N THR A 378 -34.67 -9.16 14.59
CA THR A 378 -34.56 -9.60 13.19
C THR A 378 -33.64 -10.80 13.05
N VAL A 379 -32.50 -10.82 13.75
CA VAL A 379 -31.59 -11.97 13.78
C VAL A 379 -32.24 -13.19 14.41
N LEU A 380 -33.00 -13.04 15.49
CA LEU A 380 -33.70 -14.17 16.12
C LEU A 380 -34.80 -14.75 15.21
N ARG A 381 -35.47 -13.91 14.41
CA ARG A 381 -36.51 -14.37 13.45
C ARG A 381 -35.94 -15.00 12.18
N GLN A 382 -34.89 -14.40 11.61
CA GLN A 382 -34.41 -14.72 10.24
C GLN A 382 -33.03 -15.40 10.22
N GLY A 383 -32.34 -15.47 11.36
CA GLY A 383 -31.01 -16.05 11.49
C GLY A 383 -30.01 -15.45 10.52
N GLY A 384 -29.28 -16.30 9.80
CA GLY A 384 -28.30 -15.89 8.79
C GLY A 384 -28.88 -15.12 7.59
N ALA A 385 -30.20 -15.20 7.36
CA ALA A 385 -30.89 -14.45 6.31
C ALA A 385 -31.33 -13.04 6.74
N ALA A 386 -30.99 -12.61 7.96
CA ALA A 386 -31.30 -11.28 8.42
C ALA A 386 -30.77 -10.19 7.47
N TRP A 387 -31.58 -9.16 7.25
CA TRP A 387 -31.27 -8.00 6.41
C TRP A 387 -30.89 -8.35 4.96
N THR A 388 -31.46 -9.43 4.40
CA THR A 388 -31.23 -9.80 2.99
C THR A 388 -31.53 -8.64 2.05
N HIS A 389 -30.71 -8.52 1.01
CA HIS A 389 -30.86 -7.50 -0.03
C HIS A 389 -32.27 -7.56 -0.66
N PRO A 390 -32.87 -6.43 -1.11
CA PRO A 390 -34.22 -6.41 -1.69
C PRO A 390 -34.45 -7.39 -2.85
N SER A 391 -33.39 -7.78 -3.57
CA SER A 391 -33.47 -8.82 -4.61
C SER A 391 -33.68 -10.25 -4.08
N GLY A 392 -33.60 -10.46 -2.77
CA GLY A 392 -33.69 -11.78 -2.13
C GLY A 392 -32.43 -12.65 -2.29
N ALA A 393 -31.46 -12.23 -3.12
CA ALA A 393 -30.23 -12.97 -3.35
C ALA A 393 -29.30 -12.91 -2.12
N ARG A 394 -28.79 -14.08 -1.72
CA ARG A 394 -27.77 -14.20 -0.65
C ARG A 394 -26.36 -14.40 -1.20
N ASP A 395 -26.22 -14.66 -2.50
CA ASP A 395 -24.96 -14.84 -3.21
C ASP A 395 -25.12 -14.52 -4.71
N LEU A 396 -24.00 -14.39 -5.42
CA LEU A 396 -23.99 -14.38 -6.88
C LEU A 396 -24.06 -15.82 -7.44
N PRO A 397 -24.66 -16.02 -8.64
CA PRO A 397 -24.79 -17.34 -9.26
C PRO A 397 -23.44 -18.00 -9.58
N ARG A 398 -22.44 -17.19 -9.93
CA ARG A 398 -21.08 -17.63 -10.23
C ARG A 398 -20.10 -16.61 -9.68
N ARG A 399 -18.97 -17.11 -9.16
CA ARG A 399 -17.84 -16.30 -8.74
C ARG A 399 -16.59 -16.75 -9.50
N ALA A 400 -15.99 -15.86 -10.27
CA ALA A 400 -14.78 -16.10 -11.04
C ALA A 400 -13.51 -15.76 -10.24
N ALA A 401 -13.57 -14.75 -9.38
CA ALA A 401 -12.43 -14.26 -8.62
C ALA A 401 -12.47 -14.69 -7.14
N ARG A 402 -11.33 -14.52 -6.44
CA ARG A 402 -11.26 -14.71 -4.98
C ARG A 402 -11.54 -13.39 -4.27
N HIS A 403 -12.46 -13.43 -3.32
CA HIS A 403 -12.97 -12.24 -2.59
C HIS A 403 -12.77 -12.37 -1.09
N ASP A 404 -12.45 -11.25 -0.45
CA ASP A 404 -12.42 -11.10 1.01
C ASP A 404 -13.38 -9.96 1.35
N LEU A 405 -14.65 -10.32 1.52
CA LEU A 405 -15.73 -9.34 1.71
C LEU A 405 -15.62 -8.56 3.02
N LEU A 406 -14.97 -9.13 4.04
CA LEU A 406 -14.68 -8.43 5.31
C LEU A 406 -13.75 -7.24 5.09
N ALA A 407 -12.66 -7.44 4.34
CA ALA A 407 -11.74 -6.38 3.95
C ALA A 407 -12.23 -5.55 2.75
N GLY A 408 -13.28 -6.01 2.06
CA GLY A 408 -13.75 -5.42 0.82
C GLY A 408 -12.81 -5.62 -0.36
N GLN A 409 -11.96 -6.65 -0.32
CA GLN A 409 -10.90 -6.86 -1.31
C GLN A 409 -11.27 -7.94 -2.34
N VAL A 410 -10.87 -7.73 -3.59
CA VAL A 410 -10.81 -8.74 -4.66
C VAL A 410 -9.38 -8.98 -5.08
N ARG A 411 -9.00 -10.25 -5.20
CA ARG A 411 -7.66 -10.63 -5.67
C ARG A 411 -7.64 -10.64 -7.19
N ILE A 412 -6.83 -9.75 -7.76
CA ILE A 412 -6.61 -9.65 -9.22
C ILE A 412 -5.41 -10.48 -9.71
N GLY A 413 -4.50 -10.84 -8.80
CA GLY A 413 -3.28 -11.55 -9.19
C GLY A 413 -2.29 -11.70 -8.05
N ARG A 414 -1.00 -11.72 -8.40
CA ARG A 414 0.13 -11.81 -7.47
C ARG A 414 1.21 -10.79 -7.85
N TRP A 415 1.78 -10.12 -6.87
CA TRP A 415 2.92 -9.22 -7.09
C TRP A 415 4.17 -10.04 -7.46
N ALA A 416 4.80 -9.69 -8.58
CA ALA A 416 5.98 -10.39 -9.08
C ALA A 416 7.22 -10.03 -8.25
N PRO A 417 8.07 -11.02 -7.87
CA PRO A 417 9.33 -10.74 -7.20
C PRO A 417 10.35 -10.20 -8.21
N ALA A 418 10.36 -8.89 -8.42
CA ALA A 418 11.36 -8.19 -9.22
C ALA A 418 12.31 -7.38 -8.34
N GLU A 419 13.50 -7.05 -8.82
CA GLU A 419 14.50 -6.24 -8.09
C GLU A 419 13.93 -4.91 -7.58
N ARG A 420 13.00 -4.31 -8.34
CA ARG A 420 12.30 -3.05 -8.00
C ARG A 420 11.21 -3.20 -6.95
N THR A 421 10.83 -4.42 -6.59
CA THR A 421 9.68 -4.68 -5.73
C THR A 421 10.11 -4.61 -4.27
N PRO A 422 9.46 -3.79 -3.43
CA PRO A 422 9.77 -3.79 -2.00
C PRO A 422 9.44 -5.16 -1.40
N ARG A 423 10.29 -5.64 -0.48
CA ARG A 423 10.16 -6.96 0.15
C ARG A 423 8.76 -7.32 0.66
N PRO A 424 7.95 -6.41 1.25
CA PRO A 424 6.59 -6.73 1.68
C PRO A 424 5.65 -7.17 0.54
N TYR A 425 5.91 -6.74 -0.70
CA TYR A 425 5.11 -7.12 -1.86
C TYR A 425 5.59 -8.40 -2.52
N HIS A 426 6.77 -8.92 -2.18
CA HIS A 426 7.27 -10.14 -2.81
C HIS A 426 6.28 -11.27 -2.61
N GLU A 427 5.79 -11.84 -3.72
CA GLU A 427 4.94 -13.02 -3.69
C GLU A 427 3.59 -12.82 -2.96
N ALA A 428 3.25 -11.59 -2.58
CA ALA A 428 1.99 -11.25 -1.96
C ALA A 428 0.86 -11.22 -3.01
N GLY A 429 -0.37 -11.52 -2.59
CA GLY A 429 -1.53 -11.37 -3.49
C GLY A 429 -1.76 -9.90 -3.82
N ALA A 430 -2.04 -9.60 -5.08
CA ALA A 430 -2.43 -8.27 -5.53
C ALA A 430 -3.95 -8.10 -5.40
N ALA A 431 -4.37 -7.06 -4.70
CA ALA A 431 -5.75 -6.87 -4.30
C ALA A 431 -6.26 -5.45 -4.60
N LEU A 432 -7.54 -5.34 -4.96
CA LEU A 432 -8.25 -4.08 -5.10
C LEU A 432 -9.45 -4.06 -4.16
N GLY A 433 -9.81 -2.89 -3.65
CA GLY A 433 -11.01 -2.71 -2.83
C GLY A 433 -11.49 -1.27 -2.88
N PRO A 434 -12.64 -0.94 -2.25
CA PRO A 434 -13.18 0.42 -2.20
C PRO A 434 -12.18 1.46 -1.70
N GLU A 435 -11.26 1.05 -0.82
CA GLU A 435 -10.17 1.88 -0.27
C GLU A 435 -9.21 2.46 -1.32
N VAL A 436 -9.00 1.76 -2.45
CA VAL A 436 -8.20 2.23 -3.59
C VAL A 436 -9.10 2.71 -4.73
N LEU A 437 -10.21 2.02 -4.99
CA LEU A 437 -11.18 2.39 -6.03
C LEU A 437 -11.82 3.76 -5.77
N GLY A 438 -11.93 4.19 -4.52
CA GLY A 438 -12.37 5.55 -4.16
C GLY A 438 -11.43 6.67 -4.62
N THR A 439 -10.23 6.35 -5.12
CA THR A 439 -9.37 7.31 -5.83
C THR A 439 -9.45 7.21 -7.35
N SER A 440 -10.36 6.37 -7.86
CA SER A 440 -10.52 5.99 -9.27
C SER A 440 -9.30 5.25 -9.85
N LEU A 441 -9.56 4.35 -10.80
CA LEU A 441 -8.57 3.50 -11.46
C LEU A 441 -8.60 3.71 -12.97
N LEU A 442 -7.46 4.07 -13.55
CA LEU A 442 -7.27 4.13 -15.00
C LEU A 442 -6.47 2.91 -15.47
N ALA A 443 -7.09 2.10 -16.33
CA ALA A 443 -6.51 0.88 -16.90
C ALA A 443 -6.32 1.04 -18.41
N ILE A 444 -5.06 1.01 -18.88
CA ILE A 444 -4.75 1.19 -20.31
C ILE A 444 -4.05 -0.05 -20.86
N GLY A 445 -4.50 -0.50 -22.02
CA GLY A 445 -3.77 -1.49 -22.82
C GLY A 445 -4.54 -1.90 -24.06
N PRO A 446 -3.89 -2.51 -25.04
CA PRO A 446 -4.51 -2.86 -26.31
C PRO A 446 -5.67 -3.86 -26.17
N SER A 447 -6.51 -3.97 -27.19
CA SER A 447 -7.53 -5.02 -27.26
C SER A 447 -6.88 -6.40 -27.15
N GLY A 448 -7.51 -7.32 -26.39
CA GLY A 448 -6.96 -8.67 -26.17
C GLY A 448 -5.89 -8.79 -25.08
N SER A 449 -5.48 -7.70 -24.42
CA SER A 449 -4.54 -7.77 -23.27
C SER A 449 -5.12 -8.39 -22.00
N GLY A 450 -6.40 -8.78 -22.01
CA GLY A 450 -7.09 -9.43 -20.89
C GLY A 450 -7.82 -8.48 -19.93
N LYS A 451 -7.79 -7.15 -20.14
CA LYS A 451 -8.39 -6.14 -19.23
C LYS A 451 -9.76 -6.52 -18.68
N THR A 452 -10.69 -6.87 -19.57
CA THR A 452 -12.06 -7.22 -19.19
C THR A 452 -12.08 -8.40 -18.22
N ARG A 453 -11.44 -9.51 -18.60
CA ARG A 453 -11.43 -10.76 -17.83
C ARG A 453 -10.61 -10.70 -16.53
N THR A 454 -9.45 -10.02 -16.54
CA THR A 454 -8.51 -10.05 -15.40
C THR A 454 -8.71 -8.90 -14.42
N LEU A 455 -9.41 -7.84 -14.81
CA LEU A 455 -9.63 -6.65 -13.98
C LEU A 455 -11.11 -6.26 -13.88
N VAL A 456 -11.77 -5.99 -15.01
CA VAL A 456 -13.12 -5.39 -15.02
C VAL A 456 -14.18 -6.36 -14.47
N GLU A 457 -14.16 -7.61 -14.91
CA GLU A 457 -15.06 -8.67 -14.43
C GLU A 457 -14.84 -8.96 -12.93
N PRO A 458 -13.61 -9.23 -12.42
CA PRO A 458 -13.37 -9.39 -10.99
C PRO A 458 -13.81 -8.20 -10.13
N VAL A 459 -13.53 -6.97 -10.58
CA VAL A 459 -13.92 -5.77 -9.83
C VAL A 459 -15.44 -5.58 -9.82
N THR A 460 -16.11 -5.77 -10.96
CA THR A 460 -17.57 -5.73 -11.05
C THR A 460 -18.21 -6.79 -10.15
N GLU A 461 -17.69 -8.03 -10.18
CA GLU A 461 -18.14 -9.12 -9.33
C GLU A 461 -17.96 -8.80 -7.84
N ALA A 462 -16.83 -8.21 -7.46
CA ALA A 462 -16.55 -7.82 -6.08
C ALA A 462 -17.49 -6.72 -5.57
N LEU A 463 -17.72 -5.68 -6.39
CA LEU A 463 -18.65 -4.60 -6.06
C LEU A 463 -20.10 -5.11 -6.01
N ALA A 464 -20.48 -6.04 -6.88
CA ALA A 464 -21.78 -6.70 -6.85
C ALA A 464 -21.98 -7.55 -5.58
N LEU A 465 -20.96 -8.29 -5.13
CA LEU A 465 -21.00 -9.00 -3.84
C LEU A 465 -21.10 -8.01 -2.66
N GLN A 466 -20.38 -6.89 -2.70
CA GLN A 466 -20.48 -5.86 -1.67
C GLN A 466 -21.86 -5.19 -1.65
N ALA A 467 -22.51 -5.06 -2.80
CA ALA A 467 -23.89 -4.55 -2.89
C ALA A 467 -24.90 -5.45 -2.18
N LEU A 468 -24.75 -6.79 -2.30
CA LEU A 468 -25.56 -7.75 -1.54
C LEU A 468 -25.39 -7.64 -0.02
N THR A 469 -24.27 -7.05 0.46
CA THR A 469 -24.05 -6.76 1.89
C THR A 469 -24.59 -5.39 2.34
N GLY A 470 -25.12 -4.60 1.41
CA GLY A 470 -25.56 -3.22 1.62
C GLY A 470 -24.42 -2.20 1.73
N ARG A 471 -23.17 -2.58 1.42
CA ARG A 471 -21.99 -1.72 1.53
C ARG A 471 -21.64 -0.98 0.24
N CYS A 472 -22.21 -1.38 -0.90
CA CYS A 472 -21.87 -0.81 -2.20
C CYS A 472 -23.10 -0.66 -3.11
N ALA A 473 -23.04 0.27 -4.06
CA ALA A 473 -23.85 0.26 -5.27
C ALA A 473 -22.91 0.30 -6.47
N VAL A 474 -23.20 -0.48 -7.50
CA VAL A 474 -22.35 -0.61 -8.70
C VAL A 474 -23.14 -0.38 -9.96
N VAL A 475 -22.57 0.43 -10.86
CA VAL A 475 -23.03 0.60 -12.23
C VAL A 475 -21.92 0.10 -13.15
N ALA A 476 -22.20 -0.95 -13.92
CA ALA A 476 -21.27 -1.54 -14.85
C ALA A 476 -21.75 -1.30 -16.28
N VAL A 477 -20.93 -0.64 -17.10
CA VAL A 477 -21.19 -0.43 -18.52
C VAL A 477 -20.34 -1.43 -19.31
N SER A 478 -21.02 -2.40 -19.92
CA SER A 478 -20.40 -3.45 -20.72
C SER A 478 -19.91 -2.90 -22.06
N ALA A 479 -18.76 -3.37 -22.55
CA ALA A 479 -18.38 -3.10 -23.92
C ALA A 479 -19.38 -3.74 -24.90
N ALA A 480 -19.54 -3.12 -26.09
CA ALA A 480 -20.49 -3.58 -27.10
C ALA A 480 -20.29 -5.07 -27.45
N GLY A 481 -21.34 -5.88 -27.26
CA GLY A 481 -21.34 -7.33 -27.54
C GLY A 481 -20.56 -8.19 -26.54
N SER A 482 -20.15 -7.64 -25.39
CA SER A 482 -19.44 -8.38 -24.34
C SER A 482 -20.03 -8.06 -22.95
N PRO A 483 -21.20 -8.63 -22.60
CA PRO A 483 -21.86 -8.34 -21.33
C PRO A 483 -21.00 -8.76 -20.13
N LEU A 484 -20.92 -7.89 -19.13
CA LEU A 484 -20.21 -8.15 -17.89
C LEU A 484 -21.04 -9.08 -16.99
N GLY A 485 -20.59 -10.32 -16.81
CA GLY A 485 -21.21 -11.28 -15.91
C GLY A 485 -22.58 -11.83 -16.37
N ALA A 486 -23.18 -12.70 -15.56
CA ALA A 486 -24.50 -13.28 -15.83
C ALA A 486 -25.64 -12.32 -15.45
N ASP A 487 -26.79 -12.44 -16.09
CA ASP A 487 -27.96 -11.57 -15.85
C ASP A 487 -28.42 -11.61 -14.39
N ASP A 488 -28.51 -12.80 -13.80
CA ASP A 488 -28.94 -13.00 -12.41
C ASP A 488 -27.98 -12.36 -11.35
N ALA A 489 -26.83 -11.85 -11.78
CA ALA A 489 -25.91 -11.12 -10.91
C ALA A 489 -26.31 -9.65 -10.68
N PHE A 490 -27.26 -9.12 -11.44
CA PHE A 490 -27.67 -7.71 -11.41
C PHE A 490 -29.15 -7.56 -11.06
N ASP A 491 -29.49 -6.44 -10.42
CA ASP A 491 -30.87 -6.10 -10.06
C ASP A 491 -31.58 -5.38 -11.21
N VAL A 492 -30.83 -4.56 -11.95
CA VAL A 492 -31.30 -3.80 -13.11
C VAL A 492 -30.37 -4.06 -14.28
N ILE A 493 -30.94 -4.46 -15.41
CA ILE A 493 -30.21 -4.65 -16.67
C ILE A 493 -30.89 -3.79 -17.72
N VAL A 494 -30.13 -2.86 -18.30
CA VAL A 494 -30.57 -2.01 -19.41
C VAL A 494 -29.79 -2.45 -20.66
N ARG A 495 -30.48 -3.06 -21.63
CA ARG A 495 -29.89 -3.50 -22.90
C ARG A 495 -30.30 -2.55 -24.00
N ILE A 496 -29.46 -1.55 -24.25
CA ILE A 496 -29.85 -0.45 -25.12
C ILE A 496 -29.91 -0.93 -26.58
N GLY A 497 -31.08 -0.80 -27.20
CA GLY A 497 -31.33 -1.26 -28.57
C GLY A 497 -31.74 -2.75 -28.68
N ASP A 498 -31.93 -3.44 -27.56
CA ASP A 498 -32.47 -4.81 -27.52
C ASP A 498 -33.92 -4.78 -27.02
N PRO A 499 -34.92 -5.15 -27.85
CA PRO A 499 -36.33 -5.17 -27.45
C PRO A 499 -36.66 -6.07 -26.26
N SER A 500 -35.78 -7.01 -25.90
CA SER A 500 -35.93 -7.86 -24.71
C SER A 500 -35.58 -7.15 -23.40
N SER A 501 -35.08 -5.91 -23.45
CA SER A 501 -34.73 -5.13 -22.26
C SER A 501 -35.96 -4.84 -21.41
N VAL A 502 -35.92 -5.26 -20.14
CA VAL A 502 -36.99 -4.97 -19.16
C VAL A 502 -36.94 -3.52 -18.68
N HIS A 503 -35.74 -2.94 -18.65
CA HIS A 503 -35.51 -1.58 -18.19
C HIS A 503 -35.00 -0.70 -19.34
N ASP A 504 -35.36 0.56 -19.27
CA ASP A 504 -34.86 1.63 -20.14
C ASP A 504 -33.97 2.57 -19.32
N LEU A 505 -33.12 3.38 -19.95
CA LEU A 505 -32.32 4.39 -19.28
C LEU A 505 -33.03 5.74 -19.34
N ASP A 506 -33.30 6.35 -18.19
CA ASP A 506 -33.79 7.73 -18.14
C ASP A 506 -32.67 8.71 -18.54
N PRO A 507 -32.80 9.46 -19.65
CA PRO A 507 -31.78 10.41 -20.07
C PRO A 507 -31.61 11.60 -19.09
N TYR A 508 -32.58 11.84 -18.21
CA TYR A 508 -32.60 12.98 -17.29
C TYR A 508 -32.20 12.64 -15.85
N ALA A 509 -31.91 11.37 -15.54
CA ALA A 509 -31.57 10.87 -14.20
C ALA A 509 -32.54 11.34 -13.10
N GLU A 510 -33.84 11.36 -13.41
CA GLU A 510 -34.92 11.81 -12.53
C GLU A 510 -34.64 13.19 -11.92
N SER A 511 -34.01 14.07 -12.70
CA SER A 511 -33.79 15.45 -12.29
C SER A 511 -35.12 16.19 -12.19
N ASP A 512 -35.29 16.96 -11.11
CA ASP A 512 -36.36 17.96 -11.02
C ASP A 512 -35.91 19.34 -11.48
N ASP A 513 -34.63 19.52 -11.81
CA ASP A 513 -34.07 20.79 -12.25
C ASP A 513 -33.75 20.75 -13.76
N PRO A 514 -34.41 21.59 -14.59
CA PRO A 514 -34.08 21.73 -16.01
C PRO A 514 -32.62 22.09 -16.28
N ASP A 515 -31.97 22.87 -15.42
CA ASP A 515 -30.57 23.28 -15.62
C ASP A 515 -29.60 22.12 -15.36
N GLU A 516 -29.88 21.30 -14.33
CA GLU A 516 -29.15 20.06 -14.07
C GLU A 516 -29.32 19.08 -15.23
N ALA A 517 -30.56 18.86 -15.69
CA ALA A 517 -30.88 18.01 -16.83
C ALA A 517 -30.18 18.48 -18.12
N ALA A 518 -30.21 19.78 -18.39
CA ALA A 518 -29.54 20.40 -19.52
C ALA A 518 -28.01 20.21 -19.45
N SER A 519 -27.42 20.41 -18.27
CA SER A 519 -25.98 20.23 -18.05
C SER A 519 -25.54 18.78 -18.29
N LEU A 520 -26.34 17.80 -17.85
CA LEU A 520 -26.09 16.38 -18.05
C LEU A 520 -26.13 15.99 -19.53
N LEU A 521 -27.15 16.44 -20.26
CA LEU A 521 -27.28 16.18 -21.70
C LEU A 521 -26.23 16.93 -22.51
N ALA A 522 -25.89 18.17 -22.15
CA ALA A 522 -24.84 18.93 -22.81
C ALA A 522 -23.49 18.25 -22.68
N GLU A 523 -23.18 17.74 -21.49
CA GLU A 523 -21.96 16.97 -21.25
C GLU A 523 -21.91 15.71 -22.12
N ALA A 524 -23.03 14.99 -22.23
CA ALA A 524 -23.14 13.81 -23.07
C ALA A 524 -22.98 14.12 -24.58
N LEU A 525 -23.70 15.12 -25.09
CA LEU A 525 -23.79 15.40 -26.53
C LEU A 525 -22.65 16.28 -27.07
N ALA A 526 -22.13 17.20 -26.24
CA ALA A 526 -21.20 18.25 -26.64
C ALA A 526 -19.93 18.33 -25.78
N GLY A 527 -19.74 17.45 -24.80
CA GLY A 527 -18.58 17.49 -23.90
C GLY A 527 -17.22 17.19 -24.56
N ASP A 528 -17.22 16.63 -25.77
CA ASP A 528 -16.02 16.46 -26.63
C ASP A 528 -15.74 17.64 -27.56
N LEU A 529 -16.66 18.60 -27.65
CA LEU A 529 -16.47 19.81 -28.45
C LEU A 529 -15.61 20.83 -27.68
N GLU A 530 -15.15 21.87 -28.38
CA GLU A 530 -14.39 22.95 -27.74
C GLU A 530 -15.18 23.58 -26.58
N PRO A 531 -14.49 24.10 -25.53
CA PRO A 531 -15.14 24.55 -24.29
C PRO A 531 -16.26 25.60 -24.50
N ALA A 532 -16.09 26.49 -25.48
CA ALA A 532 -17.10 27.49 -25.83
C ALA A 532 -18.40 26.86 -26.39
N GLY A 533 -18.28 25.77 -27.15
CA GLY A 533 -19.42 25.02 -27.69
C GLY A 533 -20.15 24.21 -26.62
N SER A 534 -19.44 23.65 -25.64
CA SER A 534 -20.04 22.89 -24.53
C SER A 534 -20.86 23.78 -23.58
N GLN A 535 -20.38 25.00 -23.27
CA GLN A 535 -21.15 25.94 -22.45
C GLN A 535 -22.40 26.45 -23.18
N GLY A 536 -22.29 26.74 -24.48
CA GLY A 536 -23.44 27.11 -25.30
C GLY A 536 -24.49 25.99 -25.36
N ALA A 537 -24.06 24.73 -25.43
CA ALA A 537 -24.95 23.58 -25.47
C ALA A 537 -25.84 23.44 -24.22
N ALA A 538 -25.28 23.64 -23.02
CA ALA A 538 -26.06 23.60 -21.79
C ALA A 538 -27.13 24.70 -21.75
N THR A 539 -26.78 25.92 -22.15
CA THR A 539 -27.73 27.04 -22.22
C THR A 539 -28.86 26.77 -23.22
N VAL A 540 -28.53 26.28 -24.42
CA VAL A 540 -29.55 25.95 -25.44
C VAL A 540 -30.51 24.88 -24.94
N LEU A 541 -30.00 23.84 -24.26
CA LEU A 541 -30.83 22.79 -23.69
C LEU A 541 -31.70 23.33 -22.55
N ALA A 542 -31.17 24.15 -21.65
CA ALA A 542 -31.92 24.75 -20.54
C ALA A 542 -33.08 25.62 -21.05
N GLN A 543 -32.83 26.42 -22.10
CA GLN A 543 -33.84 27.26 -22.77
C GLN A 543 -34.96 26.47 -23.46
N LEU A 544 -34.82 25.15 -23.63
CA LEU A 544 -35.85 24.28 -24.19
C LEU A 544 -36.51 23.40 -23.11
N LEU A 545 -35.72 22.81 -22.21
CA LEU A 545 -36.21 21.89 -21.19
C LEU A 545 -37.11 22.58 -20.15
N GLY A 546 -36.75 23.78 -19.70
CA GLY A 546 -37.54 24.55 -18.74
C GLY A 546 -38.92 24.91 -19.29
N PRO A 547 -39.00 25.59 -20.45
CA PRO A 547 -40.26 25.93 -21.09
C PRO A 547 -41.14 24.71 -21.41
N PHE A 548 -40.56 23.61 -21.91
CA PHE A 548 -41.32 22.39 -22.19
C PHE A 548 -41.93 21.78 -20.92
N ARG A 549 -41.14 21.67 -19.84
CA ARG A 549 -41.63 21.12 -18.57
C ARG A 549 -42.71 22.00 -17.93
N ALA A 550 -42.63 23.32 -18.07
CA ALA A 550 -43.65 24.23 -17.57
C ALA A 550 -45.03 24.03 -18.22
N VAL A 551 -45.08 23.60 -19.49
CA VAL A 551 -46.32 23.30 -20.22
C VAL A 551 -46.78 21.86 -20.01
N HIS A 552 -45.86 20.90 -20.10
CA HIS A 552 -46.20 19.47 -20.16
C HIS A 552 -46.05 18.72 -18.82
N GLY A 553 -45.46 19.34 -17.79
CA GLY A 553 -45.20 18.70 -16.49
C GLY A 553 -44.13 17.61 -16.49
N ARG A 554 -43.49 17.35 -17.64
CA ARG A 554 -42.43 16.36 -17.84
C ARG A 554 -41.34 16.92 -18.76
N PHE A 555 -40.18 16.28 -18.82
CA PHE A 555 -39.20 16.56 -19.87
C PHE A 555 -39.62 15.96 -21.22
N PRO A 556 -39.14 16.52 -22.35
CA PRO A 556 -39.41 15.97 -23.67
C PRO A 556 -38.76 14.59 -23.82
N ALA A 557 -39.35 13.71 -24.62
CA ALA A 557 -38.64 12.51 -25.08
C ALA A 557 -37.52 12.91 -26.06
N LEU A 558 -36.53 12.04 -26.30
CA LEU A 558 -35.42 12.39 -27.22
C LEU A 558 -35.87 12.78 -28.64
N PRO A 559 -36.91 12.16 -29.25
CA PRO A 559 -37.43 12.63 -30.54
C PRO A 559 -38.02 14.05 -30.47
N GLU A 560 -38.82 14.35 -29.44
CA GLU A 560 -39.41 15.68 -29.21
C GLU A 560 -38.31 16.73 -28.99
N LEU A 561 -37.29 16.39 -28.20
CA LEU A 561 -36.14 17.26 -27.94
C LEU A 561 -35.36 17.55 -29.22
N ARG A 562 -35.21 16.55 -30.11
CA ARG A 562 -34.55 16.75 -31.41
C ARG A 562 -35.31 17.75 -32.27
N GLU A 563 -36.64 17.63 -32.36
CA GLU A 563 -37.47 18.57 -33.12
C GLU A 563 -37.38 20.00 -32.57
N LEU A 564 -37.35 20.15 -31.24
CA LEU A 564 -37.15 21.44 -30.58
C LEU A 564 -35.75 22.03 -30.88
N LEU A 565 -34.71 21.20 -30.92
CA LEU A 565 -33.34 21.62 -31.21
C LEU A 565 -33.12 22.00 -32.69
N GLU A 566 -33.78 21.30 -33.62
CA GLU A 566 -33.81 21.64 -35.05
C GLU A 566 -34.42 23.02 -35.30
N GLY A 567 -35.26 23.50 -34.37
CA GLY A 567 -35.77 24.87 -34.37
C GLY A 567 -36.86 25.12 -35.40
N GLY A 568 -37.59 24.07 -35.81
CA GLY A 568 -38.72 24.22 -36.73
C GLY A 568 -39.86 25.03 -36.10
N ASP A 569 -40.45 25.94 -36.87
CA ASP A 569 -41.56 26.79 -36.42
C ASP A 569 -42.76 25.97 -35.90
N GLY A 570 -42.95 24.75 -36.41
CA GLY A 570 -44.01 23.84 -36.00
C GLY A 570 -43.88 23.27 -34.58
N ALA A 571 -42.68 23.28 -33.97
CA ALA A 571 -42.45 22.79 -32.61
C ALA A 571 -42.35 23.93 -31.59
N LEU A 572 -41.65 25.03 -31.93
CA LEU A 572 -41.41 26.13 -31.01
C LEU A 572 -42.61 27.08 -30.87
N THR A 573 -43.37 27.31 -31.95
CA THR A 573 -44.53 28.24 -31.92
C THR A 573 -45.65 27.73 -31.00
N PRO A 574 -46.10 26.45 -31.09
CA PRO A 574 -47.14 25.94 -30.20
C PRO A 574 -46.70 25.95 -28.74
N LEU A 575 -45.43 25.64 -28.45
CA LEU A 575 -44.89 25.69 -27.10
C LEU A 575 -44.95 27.13 -26.53
N ARG A 576 -44.59 28.12 -27.35
CA ARG A 576 -44.68 29.54 -26.98
C ARG A 576 -46.11 29.98 -26.71
N GLU A 577 -47.05 29.62 -27.58
CA GLU A 577 -48.48 29.94 -27.42
C GLU A 577 -49.05 29.33 -26.12
N ALA A 578 -48.68 28.07 -25.83
CA ALA A 578 -49.07 27.40 -24.59
C ALA A 578 -48.50 28.07 -23.34
N LEU A 579 -47.25 28.56 -23.38
CA LEU A 579 -46.64 29.30 -22.27
C LEU A 579 -47.30 30.64 -22.00
N VAL A 580 -47.67 31.36 -23.07
CA VAL A 580 -48.44 32.62 -22.98
C VAL A 580 -49.81 32.35 -22.38
N ALA A 581 -50.50 31.29 -22.82
CA ALA A 581 -51.78 30.89 -22.27
C ALA A 581 -51.69 30.48 -20.78
N ALA A 582 -50.57 29.85 -20.38
CA ALA A 582 -50.30 29.48 -19.00
C ALA A 582 -49.80 30.65 -18.12
N GLY A 583 -49.53 31.84 -18.69
CA GLY A 583 -49.04 33.01 -17.97
C GLY A 583 -47.60 32.93 -17.47
N ASN A 584 -46.76 32.07 -18.06
CA ASN A 584 -45.37 31.86 -17.64
C ASN A 584 -44.39 32.82 -18.33
N ASP A 585 -44.46 34.11 -18.00
CA ASP A 585 -43.69 35.19 -18.67
C ASP A 585 -42.16 34.96 -18.67
N VAL A 586 -41.61 34.36 -17.61
CA VAL A 586 -40.18 34.05 -17.52
C VAL A 586 -39.77 33.02 -18.59
N MET A 587 -40.54 31.94 -18.71
CA MET A 587 -40.27 30.88 -19.68
C MET A 587 -40.51 31.34 -21.12
N VAL A 588 -41.46 32.27 -21.34
CA VAL A 588 -41.63 32.94 -22.64
C VAL A 588 -40.38 33.72 -23.03
N ARG A 589 -39.76 34.45 -22.09
CA ARG A 589 -38.52 35.20 -22.36
C ARG A 589 -37.34 34.30 -22.70
N GLU A 590 -37.20 33.17 -22.01
CA GLU A 590 -36.17 32.16 -22.31
C GLU A 590 -36.37 31.56 -23.70
N LEU A 591 -37.60 31.17 -24.05
CA LEU A 591 -37.90 30.63 -25.37
C LEU A 591 -37.75 31.67 -26.49
N ASP A 592 -38.14 32.93 -26.25
CA ASP A 592 -37.91 34.05 -27.18
C ASP A 592 -36.41 34.31 -27.37
N ALA A 593 -35.58 34.11 -26.34
CA ALA A 593 -34.13 34.19 -26.47
C ALA A 593 -33.58 33.09 -27.38
N ARG A 594 -34.09 31.85 -27.24
CA ARG A 594 -33.75 30.73 -28.12
C ARG A 594 -34.15 31.01 -29.57
N LEU A 595 -35.39 31.46 -29.80
CA LEU A 595 -35.91 31.79 -31.14
C LEU A 595 -35.03 32.81 -31.88
N ARG A 596 -34.48 33.81 -31.17
CA ARG A 596 -33.56 34.80 -31.76
C ARG A 596 -32.19 34.21 -32.13
N GLN A 597 -31.76 33.16 -31.44
CA GLN A 597 -30.47 32.50 -31.68
C GLN A 597 -30.56 31.42 -32.76
N THR A 598 -31.73 30.80 -32.95
CA THR A 598 -31.98 29.80 -33.98
C THR A 598 -31.64 30.37 -35.37
N GLY A 599 -30.80 29.66 -36.12
CA GLY A 599 -30.40 30.06 -37.47
C GLY A 599 -29.23 31.06 -37.54
N THR A 600 -28.68 31.50 -36.39
CA THR A 600 -27.45 32.31 -36.37
C THR A 600 -26.19 31.45 -36.57
N PRO A 601 -25.13 31.98 -37.23
CA PRO A 601 -23.85 31.28 -37.31
C PRO A 601 -23.25 31.04 -35.91
N GLY A 602 -23.01 29.77 -35.56
CA GLY A 602 -22.52 29.37 -34.24
C GLY A 602 -23.60 28.83 -33.29
N ASP A 603 -24.84 28.67 -33.74
CA ASP A 603 -25.89 28.00 -32.97
C ASP A 603 -25.55 26.52 -32.67
N ALA A 604 -25.46 26.19 -31.38
CA ALA A 604 -25.21 24.83 -30.92
C ALA A 604 -26.42 23.89 -31.14
N GLY A 605 -27.63 24.42 -31.33
CA GLY A 605 -28.86 23.65 -31.45
C GLY A 605 -28.83 22.61 -32.59
N ARG A 606 -28.33 22.99 -33.77
CA ARG A 606 -28.23 22.06 -34.91
C ARG A 606 -27.21 20.94 -34.67
N VAL A 607 -26.05 21.25 -34.09
CA VAL A 607 -25.03 20.24 -33.76
C VAL A 607 -25.56 19.28 -32.70
N LEU A 608 -26.30 19.79 -31.70
CA LEU A 608 -26.96 18.97 -30.69
C LEU A 608 -28.04 18.07 -31.31
N ALA A 609 -28.86 18.59 -32.22
CA ALA A 609 -29.86 17.81 -32.94
C ALA A 609 -29.22 16.68 -33.76
N ASP A 610 -28.12 16.96 -34.46
CA ASP A 610 -27.39 15.95 -35.24
C ASP A 610 -26.82 14.84 -34.35
N ARG A 611 -26.20 15.19 -33.21
CA ARG A 611 -25.70 14.21 -32.22
C ARG A 611 -26.83 13.42 -31.58
N LEU A 612 -27.94 14.07 -31.24
CA LEU A 612 -29.13 13.43 -30.69
C LEU A 612 -29.79 12.49 -31.71
N GLY A 613 -29.69 12.80 -33.01
CA GLY A 613 -30.11 11.94 -34.11
C GLY A 613 -29.43 10.57 -34.13
N LEU A 614 -28.26 10.41 -33.48
CA LEU A 614 -27.62 9.11 -33.29
C LEU A 614 -28.35 8.25 -32.25
N LEU A 615 -28.98 8.88 -31.25
CA LEU A 615 -29.79 8.22 -30.21
C LEU A 615 -31.27 8.11 -30.61
N ASN A 616 -31.72 8.84 -31.62
CA ASN A 616 -33.09 8.79 -32.16
C ASN A 616 -33.21 7.89 -33.39
N ARG A 617 -32.42 6.81 -33.47
CA ARG A 617 -32.52 5.82 -34.55
C ARG A 617 -33.68 4.85 -34.27
N PRO A 618 -34.27 4.21 -35.29
CA PRO A 618 -35.38 3.27 -35.10
C PRO A 618 -35.10 2.15 -34.09
N VAL A 619 -33.85 1.70 -34.00
CA VAL A 619 -33.41 0.70 -33.01
C VAL A 619 -33.55 1.18 -31.55
N PHE A 620 -33.55 2.49 -31.33
CA PHE A 620 -33.69 3.13 -30.02
C PHE A 620 -35.06 3.78 -29.83
N ALA A 621 -36.00 3.61 -30.77
CA ALA A 621 -37.28 4.33 -30.76
C ALA A 621 -38.11 4.08 -29.50
N ASP A 622 -38.00 2.88 -28.92
CA ASP A 622 -38.70 2.48 -27.70
C ASP A 622 -37.93 2.84 -26.42
N PHE A 623 -36.70 3.33 -26.54
CA PHE A 623 -35.82 3.70 -25.43
C PHE A 623 -35.84 5.22 -25.17
N PHE A 624 -35.27 5.62 -24.05
CA PHE A 624 -35.17 7.01 -23.60
C PHE A 624 -36.52 7.75 -23.54
N GLY A 625 -37.55 7.06 -23.04
CA GLY A 625 -38.90 7.63 -22.90
C GLY A 625 -39.75 7.58 -24.18
N GLY A 626 -39.36 6.81 -25.18
CA GLY A 626 -40.10 6.58 -26.43
C GLY A 626 -41.40 5.78 -26.31
N GLY A 627 -41.86 5.48 -25.09
CA GLY A 627 -43.13 4.78 -24.84
C GLY A 627 -43.06 3.25 -24.98
N GLY A 628 -41.85 2.68 -25.05
CA GLY A 628 -41.62 1.24 -25.03
C GLY A 628 -42.11 0.56 -23.75
N PRO A 629 -42.21 -0.78 -23.73
CA PRO A 629 -42.64 -1.54 -22.54
C PRO A 629 -41.62 -1.49 -21.38
N GLY A 630 -40.40 -1.02 -21.63
CA GLY A 630 -39.32 -0.92 -20.65
C GLY A 630 -39.63 0.09 -19.55
N ARG A 631 -39.31 -0.25 -18.30
CA ARG A 631 -39.46 0.69 -17.17
C ARG A 631 -38.27 1.65 -17.16
N PRO A 632 -38.50 2.99 -17.13
CA PRO A 632 -37.40 3.95 -17.08
C PRO A 632 -36.65 3.81 -15.75
N PHE A 633 -35.36 3.50 -15.83
CA PHE A 633 -34.47 3.43 -14.71
C PHE A 633 -33.62 4.71 -14.62
N SER A 634 -33.65 5.35 -13.46
CA SER A 634 -32.83 6.52 -13.15
C SER A 634 -31.57 6.11 -12.39
N LEU A 635 -30.42 6.63 -12.83
CA LEU A 635 -29.15 6.46 -12.10
C LEU A 635 -29.17 7.10 -10.70
N ARG A 636 -30.11 8.02 -10.40
CA ARG A 636 -30.24 8.61 -9.06
C ARG A 636 -30.57 7.56 -7.99
N ALA A 637 -31.23 6.46 -8.36
CA ALA A 637 -31.49 5.34 -7.46
C ALA A 637 -30.22 4.75 -6.80
N VAL A 638 -29.07 4.83 -7.48
CA VAL A 638 -27.75 4.35 -6.99
C VAL A 638 -27.27 5.17 -5.78
N ALA A 639 -27.68 6.44 -5.67
CA ALA A 639 -27.36 7.24 -4.49
C ALA A 639 -28.08 6.76 -3.24
N HIS A 640 -29.31 6.28 -3.37
CA HIS A 640 -30.16 5.94 -2.23
C HIS A 640 -30.14 4.45 -1.87
N HIS A 641 -29.86 3.59 -2.85
CA HIS A 641 -29.98 2.14 -2.69
C HIS A 641 -28.70 1.41 -3.12
N PRO A 642 -28.29 0.33 -2.41
CA PRO A 642 -27.13 -0.50 -2.75
C PRO A 642 -27.41 -1.42 -3.95
N LEU A 643 -27.64 -0.83 -5.13
CA LEU A 643 -28.08 -1.54 -6.33
C LEU A 643 -26.93 -2.10 -7.17
N ARG A 644 -27.20 -3.18 -7.91
CA ARG A 644 -26.32 -3.74 -8.94
C ARG A 644 -26.94 -3.48 -10.31
N VAL A 645 -26.36 -2.56 -11.08
CA VAL A 645 -26.87 -2.15 -12.39
C VAL A 645 -25.88 -2.55 -13.48
N ARG A 646 -26.38 -3.18 -14.54
CA ARG A 646 -25.62 -3.42 -15.78
C ARG A 646 -26.26 -2.68 -16.94
N ILE A 647 -25.45 -1.96 -17.71
CA ILE A 647 -25.86 -1.28 -18.93
C ILE A 647 -25.08 -1.91 -20.07
N ASP A 648 -25.78 -2.60 -20.96
CA ASP A 648 -25.20 -3.23 -22.14
C ASP A 648 -25.32 -2.27 -23.32
N LEU A 649 -24.18 -1.90 -23.90
CA LEU A 649 -24.11 -1.01 -25.05
C LEU A 649 -24.58 -1.73 -26.33
N PRO A 650 -25.18 -0.99 -27.29
CA PRO A 650 -25.69 -1.58 -28.52
C PRO A 650 -24.59 -2.28 -29.33
N GLU A 651 -24.96 -3.37 -30.01
CA GLU A 651 -24.06 -4.14 -30.86
C GLU A 651 -23.66 -3.38 -32.15
N ARG A 652 -22.89 -4.04 -33.02
CA ARG A 652 -22.15 -3.45 -34.16
C ARG A 652 -22.97 -2.46 -35.00
N GLY A 653 -22.35 -1.33 -35.34
CA GLY A 653 -22.94 -0.29 -36.21
C GLY A 653 -23.37 0.98 -35.49
N HIS A 654 -23.40 0.97 -34.15
CA HIS A 654 -23.82 2.10 -33.31
C HIS A 654 -22.74 2.57 -32.33
N GLU A 655 -21.46 2.48 -32.71
CA GLU A 655 -20.34 2.83 -31.83
C GLU A 655 -20.41 4.27 -31.32
N GLU A 656 -20.74 5.23 -32.19
CA GLU A 656 -20.87 6.64 -31.79
C GLU A 656 -22.01 6.86 -30.78
N ALA A 657 -23.15 6.19 -30.98
CA ALA A 657 -24.26 6.21 -30.01
C ALA A 657 -23.84 5.58 -28.68
N GLY A 658 -23.11 4.46 -28.71
CA GLY A 658 -22.53 3.83 -27.53
C GLY A 658 -21.60 4.78 -26.76
N ARG A 659 -20.74 5.55 -27.45
CA ARG A 659 -19.89 6.57 -26.80
C ARG A 659 -20.71 7.67 -26.12
N LEU A 660 -21.76 8.17 -26.79
CA LEU A 660 -22.66 9.18 -26.22
C LEU A 660 -23.39 8.65 -24.98
N ILE A 661 -23.88 7.42 -25.02
CA ILE A 661 -24.53 6.74 -23.88
C ILE A 661 -23.55 6.57 -22.73
N THR A 662 -22.33 6.07 -22.97
CA THR A 662 -21.34 5.89 -21.91
C THR A 662 -20.95 7.24 -21.30
N ARG A 663 -20.85 8.30 -22.11
CA ARG A 663 -20.61 9.66 -21.62
C ARG A 663 -21.78 10.19 -20.79
N LEU A 664 -23.02 9.93 -21.21
CA LEU A 664 -24.23 10.26 -20.44
C LEU A 664 -24.23 9.56 -19.08
N VAL A 665 -23.97 8.25 -19.05
CA VAL A 665 -23.89 7.46 -17.81
C VAL A 665 -22.79 8.00 -16.89
N LEU A 666 -21.61 8.33 -17.44
CA LEU A 666 -20.52 8.93 -16.67
C LEU A 666 -20.94 10.30 -16.11
N ALA A 667 -21.56 11.17 -16.92
CA ALA A 667 -22.01 12.49 -16.49
C ALA A 667 -23.08 12.40 -15.38
N GLN A 668 -24.08 11.53 -15.57
CA GLN A 668 -25.15 11.27 -14.61
C GLN A 668 -24.59 10.71 -13.30
N PHE A 669 -23.72 9.69 -13.37
CA PHE A 669 -23.07 9.13 -12.17
C PHE A 669 -22.29 10.20 -11.41
N LEU A 670 -21.47 11.00 -12.09
CA LEU A 670 -20.67 12.06 -11.49
C LEU A 670 -21.52 13.20 -10.89
N ALA A 671 -22.75 13.40 -11.36
CA ALA A 671 -23.69 14.33 -10.76
C ALA A 671 -24.36 13.73 -9.51
N VAL A 672 -24.92 12.53 -9.63
CA VAL A 672 -25.66 11.81 -8.58
C VAL A 672 -24.79 11.54 -7.35
N VAL A 673 -23.51 11.19 -7.53
CA VAL A 673 -22.60 10.95 -6.41
C VAL A 673 -22.20 12.23 -5.64
N ARG A 674 -22.63 13.41 -6.07
CA ARG A 674 -22.42 14.64 -5.28
C ARG A 674 -23.40 14.80 -4.14
N GLU A 675 -24.55 14.14 -4.20
CA GLU A 675 -25.53 14.15 -3.13
C GLU A 675 -24.90 13.62 -1.83
N SER A 676 -25.16 14.28 -0.70
CA SER A 676 -24.60 13.90 0.59
C SER A 676 -25.46 12.83 1.29
N GLY A 677 -24.91 12.16 2.31
CA GLY A 677 -25.68 11.27 3.18
C GLY A 677 -25.68 9.78 2.82
N ARG A 678 -24.90 9.34 1.82
CA ARG A 678 -24.78 7.92 1.48
C ARG A 678 -24.04 7.12 2.54
N ALA A 679 -24.59 5.95 2.88
CA ALA A 679 -23.97 4.99 3.81
C ALA A 679 -23.07 3.97 3.10
N HIS A 680 -23.19 3.84 1.78
CA HIS A 680 -22.49 2.86 0.94
C HIS A 680 -21.51 3.52 -0.04
N PHE A 681 -20.59 2.71 -0.56
CA PHE A 681 -19.66 3.11 -1.63
C PHE A 681 -20.34 3.03 -3.00
N ALA A 682 -20.17 4.03 -3.86
CA ALA A 682 -20.70 4.01 -5.22
C ALA A 682 -19.57 3.79 -6.25
N GLY A 683 -19.65 2.71 -7.04
CA GLY A 683 -18.66 2.38 -8.06
C GLY A 683 -19.26 2.45 -9.48
N LEU A 684 -18.60 3.17 -10.39
CA LEU A 684 -18.88 3.09 -11.82
C LEU A 684 -17.74 2.34 -12.52
N VAL A 685 -18.09 1.33 -13.31
CA VAL A 685 -17.12 0.52 -14.06
C VAL A 685 -17.42 0.66 -15.55
N LEU A 686 -16.46 1.22 -16.30
CA LEU A 686 -16.55 1.34 -17.76
C LEU A 686 -15.53 0.39 -18.39
N ASP A 687 -16.01 -0.68 -19.04
CA ASP A 687 -15.15 -1.65 -19.74
C ASP A 687 -14.52 -1.06 -21.02
N ASP A 688 -15.20 -0.09 -21.62
CA ASP A 688 -14.68 0.73 -22.72
C ASP A 688 -15.05 2.20 -22.50
N ALA A 689 -14.05 3.01 -22.13
CA ALA A 689 -14.18 4.46 -21.92
C ALA A 689 -13.67 5.29 -23.12
N THR A 690 -13.44 4.68 -24.29
CA THR A 690 -12.91 5.38 -25.47
C THR A 690 -13.86 6.51 -25.91
N GLY A 691 -13.37 7.76 -25.91
CA GLY A 691 -14.15 8.94 -26.33
C GLY A 691 -15.19 9.44 -25.32
N THR A 692 -15.15 8.97 -24.07
CA THR A 692 -16.13 9.38 -23.03
C THR A 692 -15.58 10.45 -22.08
N VAL A 693 -14.25 10.61 -22.00
CA VAL A 693 -13.59 11.54 -21.09
C VAL A 693 -13.60 12.96 -21.64
N THR A 694 -14.06 13.89 -20.83
CA THR A 694 -14.24 15.32 -21.09
C THR A 694 -13.49 16.18 -20.06
N ALA A 695 -13.40 17.48 -20.28
CA ALA A 695 -12.77 18.38 -19.31
C ALA A 695 -13.53 18.43 -17.96
N GLU A 696 -14.86 18.38 -18.00
CA GLU A 696 -15.70 18.44 -16.79
C GLU A 696 -15.72 17.11 -16.03
N SER A 697 -15.78 15.97 -16.73
CA SER A 697 -15.65 14.66 -16.06
C SER A 697 -14.33 14.51 -15.31
N VAL A 698 -13.19 14.94 -15.89
CA VAL A 698 -11.89 14.93 -15.20
C VAL A 698 -11.91 15.77 -13.92
N ARG A 699 -12.50 16.97 -13.95
CA ARG A 699 -12.66 17.83 -12.76
C ARG A 699 -13.54 17.19 -11.71
N ARG A 700 -14.60 16.49 -12.10
CA ARG A 700 -15.51 15.79 -11.18
C ARG A 700 -14.89 14.53 -10.60
N ILE A 701 -14.11 13.77 -11.38
CA ILE A 701 -13.38 12.58 -10.92
C ILE A 701 -12.44 12.91 -9.75
N GLN A 702 -11.77 14.07 -9.80
CA GLN A 702 -10.91 14.54 -8.70
C GLN A 702 -11.63 14.68 -7.36
N ARG A 703 -12.94 14.92 -7.37
CA ARG A 703 -13.76 15.15 -6.15
C ARG A 703 -14.32 13.85 -5.57
N LEU A 704 -14.27 12.74 -6.29
CA LEU A 704 -14.86 11.45 -5.88
C LEU A 704 -14.24 10.89 -4.60
N ARG A 705 -12.96 11.18 -4.36
CA ARG A 705 -12.24 10.78 -3.15
C ARG A 705 -12.95 11.22 -1.86
N GLY A 706 -13.59 12.39 -1.88
CA GLY A 706 -14.36 12.91 -0.73
C GLY A 706 -15.81 12.44 -0.68
N GLN A 707 -16.31 11.78 -1.73
CA GLN A 707 -17.72 11.44 -1.91
C GLN A 707 -18.01 9.94 -1.69
N ASN A 708 -17.02 9.18 -1.19
CA ASN A 708 -17.09 7.72 -1.06
C ASN A 708 -17.55 7.04 -2.37
N ALA A 709 -17.00 7.52 -3.49
CA ALA A 709 -17.31 7.02 -4.82
C ALA A 709 -16.04 6.85 -5.64
N GLY A 710 -16.10 6.05 -6.72
CA GLY A 710 -14.95 5.78 -7.56
C GLY A 710 -15.33 5.32 -8.96
N VAL A 711 -14.45 5.57 -9.93
CA VAL A 711 -14.64 5.14 -11.32
C VAL A 711 -13.48 4.25 -11.76
N LEU A 712 -13.78 3.13 -12.43
CA LEU A 712 -12.81 2.33 -13.18
C LEU A 712 -12.98 2.65 -14.66
N LEU A 713 -11.94 3.23 -15.27
CA LEU A 713 -11.89 3.58 -16.69
C LEU A 713 -10.95 2.62 -17.41
N ALA A 714 -11.48 1.75 -18.26
CA ALA A 714 -10.67 0.93 -19.16
C ALA A 714 -10.57 1.61 -20.55
N LEU A 715 -9.33 1.82 -21.01
CA LEU A 715 -9.02 2.40 -22.31
C LEU A 715 -8.13 1.46 -23.13
N ARG A 716 -8.22 1.57 -24.46
CA ARG A 716 -7.34 0.84 -25.38
C ARG A 716 -5.99 1.54 -25.50
N THR A 717 -6.02 2.86 -25.60
CA THR A 717 -4.86 3.75 -25.65
C THR A 717 -5.21 5.09 -25.00
N ILE A 718 -4.21 5.84 -24.53
CA ILE A 718 -4.44 7.22 -24.06
C ILE A 718 -4.82 8.15 -25.23
N ALA A 719 -4.49 7.78 -26.47
CA ALA A 719 -4.84 8.57 -27.66
C ALA A 719 -6.36 8.67 -27.90
N ASP A 720 -7.15 7.82 -27.25
CA ASP A 720 -8.61 7.86 -27.25
C ASP A 720 -9.20 9.03 -26.44
N VAL A 721 -8.34 9.75 -25.71
CA VAL A 721 -8.67 10.95 -24.93
C VAL A 721 -8.03 12.16 -25.61
N PRO A 722 -8.70 13.34 -25.64
CA PRO A 722 -8.10 14.56 -26.17
C PRO A 722 -6.75 14.87 -25.51
N GLU A 723 -5.76 15.28 -26.31
CA GLU A 723 -4.37 15.47 -25.84
C GLU A 723 -4.25 16.45 -24.67
N ALA A 724 -5.06 17.53 -24.69
CA ALA A 724 -5.12 18.51 -23.61
C ALA A 724 -5.52 17.91 -22.24
N LEU A 725 -6.20 16.77 -22.24
CA LEU A 725 -6.69 16.10 -21.03
C LEU A 725 -5.78 14.97 -20.54
N HIS A 726 -4.71 14.60 -21.28
CA HIS A 726 -3.83 13.50 -20.87
C HIS A 726 -3.23 13.73 -19.48
N GLY A 727 -2.55 14.87 -19.27
CA GLY A 727 -1.97 15.23 -17.98
C GLY A 727 -3.02 15.35 -16.86
N PRO A 728 -4.09 16.15 -17.05
CA PRO A 728 -5.17 16.26 -16.08
C PRO A 728 -5.82 14.93 -15.69
N LEU A 729 -6.03 14.02 -16.63
CA LEU A 729 -6.62 12.70 -16.37
C LEU A 729 -5.71 11.86 -15.47
N TYR A 730 -4.40 11.80 -15.76
CA TYR A 730 -3.46 11.11 -14.90
C TYR A 730 -3.40 11.73 -13.51
N GLY A 731 -3.51 13.05 -13.38
CA GLY A 731 -3.60 13.74 -12.09
C GLY A 731 -4.92 13.52 -11.35
N ALA A 732 -6.01 13.23 -12.06
CA ALA A 732 -7.34 13.05 -11.48
C ALA A 732 -7.54 11.69 -10.81
N VAL A 733 -6.85 10.65 -11.30
CA VAL A 733 -6.92 9.29 -10.75
C VAL A 733 -5.76 9.00 -9.81
N GLY A 734 -6.04 8.32 -8.70
CA GLY A 734 -5.03 7.86 -7.74
C GLY A 734 -4.43 6.50 -8.07
N CYS A 735 -5.17 5.67 -8.82
CA CYS A 735 -4.72 4.34 -9.22
C CYS A 735 -4.53 4.26 -10.74
N ARG A 736 -3.43 3.64 -11.17
CA ARG A 736 -3.00 3.58 -12.57
C ARG A 736 -2.49 2.19 -12.91
N MET A 737 -2.94 1.64 -14.02
CA MET A 737 -2.58 0.30 -14.47
C MET A 737 -2.25 0.28 -15.97
N ALA A 738 -1.05 -0.16 -16.30
CA ALA A 738 -0.59 -0.36 -17.67
C ALA A 738 -0.48 -1.86 -17.96
N PHE A 739 -1.25 -2.35 -18.93
CA PHE A 739 -1.21 -3.76 -19.35
C PHE A 739 -0.06 -4.03 -20.31
N CYS A 740 0.30 -5.31 -20.49
CA CYS A 740 1.25 -5.71 -21.51
C CYS A 740 0.83 -5.25 -22.92
N GLY A 741 1.81 -4.83 -23.73
CA GLY A 741 1.59 -4.44 -25.13
C GLY A 741 1.15 -2.98 -25.33
N VAL A 742 1.25 -2.12 -24.31
CA VAL A 742 1.10 -0.66 -24.50
C VAL A 742 2.14 -0.12 -25.47
N THR A 743 1.80 0.93 -26.21
CA THR A 743 2.76 1.58 -27.11
C THR A 743 3.82 2.34 -26.32
N THR A 744 4.96 2.65 -26.95
CA THR A 744 5.96 3.55 -26.34
C THR A 744 5.40 4.95 -26.08
N TRP A 745 4.44 5.40 -26.90
CA TRP A 745 3.72 6.64 -26.68
C TRP A 745 2.89 6.60 -25.39
N ASP A 746 2.03 5.59 -25.21
CA ASP A 746 1.27 5.37 -23.98
C ASP A 746 2.21 5.24 -22.77
N GLY A 747 3.28 4.45 -22.93
CA GLY A 747 4.30 4.22 -21.90
C GLY A 747 5.01 5.50 -21.46
N SER A 748 5.25 6.45 -22.37
CA SER A 748 5.88 7.73 -22.02
C SER A 748 5.03 8.56 -21.06
N ARG A 749 3.69 8.52 -21.20
CA ARG A 749 2.76 9.22 -20.31
C ARG A 749 2.70 8.57 -18.92
N PHE A 750 2.76 7.25 -18.85
CA PHE A 750 2.89 6.53 -17.58
C PHE A 750 4.22 6.82 -16.88
N ALA A 751 5.34 6.79 -17.61
CA ALA A 751 6.65 7.10 -17.07
C ALA A 751 6.68 8.52 -16.46
N GLN A 752 6.11 9.50 -17.19
CA GLN A 752 5.96 10.87 -16.69
C GLN A 752 5.07 10.96 -15.44
N ALA A 753 3.95 10.22 -15.41
CA ALA A 753 3.00 10.25 -14.28
C ALA A 753 3.52 9.55 -13.02
N TRP A 754 4.33 8.50 -13.15
CA TRP A 754 4.95 7.81 -12.02
C TRP A 754 6.24 8.48 -11.55
N GLY A 755 6.85 9.30 -12.40
CA GLY A 755 8.04 10.06 -12.10
C GLY A 755 9.29 9.20 -11.93
N THR A 756 10.27 9.80 -11.29
CA THR A 756 11.63 9.28 -11.12
C THR A 756 11.89 8.81 -9.70
N GLU A 757 12.88 7.95 -9.55
CA GLU A 757 13.40 7.45 -8.29
C GLU A 757 14.92 7.54 -8.28
N TRP A 758 15.47 7.90 -7.13
CA TRP A 758 16.92 7.94 -6.92
C TRP A 758 17.42 6.51 -6.74
N VAL A 759 18.07 5.97 -7.78
CA VAL A 759 18.67 4.63 -7.74
C VAL A 759 20.18 4.77 -7.55
N GLU A 760 20.72 4.12 -6.52
CA GLU A 760 22.15 4.00 -6.30
C GLU A 760 22.75 3.09 -7.37
N THR A 761 23.30 3.70 -8.42
CA THR A 761 24.02 2.96 -9.46
C THR A 761 25.46 2.81 -9.01
N THR A 762 25.89 1.56 -8.83
CA THR A 762 27.27 1.24 -8.52
C THR A 762 28.06 1.16 -9.82
N GLU A 763 28.88 2.17 -10.10
CA GLU A 763 29.86 2.11 -11.19
C GLU A 763 31.15 1.47 -10.64
N VAL A 764 31.48 0.28 -11.13
CA VAL A 764 32.74 -0.39 -10.80
C VAL A 764 33.77 0.00 -11.86
N ALA A 765 34.53 1.06 -11.58
CA ALA A 765 35.68 1.41 -12.38
C ALA A 765 36.90 0.62 -11.89
N GLN A 766 37.40 -0.31 -12.71
CA GLN A 766 38.67 -1.00 -12.44
C GLN A 766 39.82 -0.07 -12.85
N HIS A 767 40.44 0.62 -11.88
CA HIS A 767 41.71 1.33 -12.10
C HIS A 767 42.86 0.52 -11.50
N THR A 768 43.75 0.00 -12.35
CA THR A 768 44.99 -0.62 -11.93
C THR A 768 45.97 0.46 -11.46
N VAL A 769 46.00 0.73 -10.15
CA VAL A 769 46.99 1.63 -9.54
C VAL A 769 48.32 0.91 -9.44
N PHE A 770 49.27 1.23 -10.33
CA PHE A 770 50.69 0.96 -10.11
C PHE A 770 51.19 1.97 -9.06
N ALA A 771 51.26 1.55 -7.80
CA ALA A 771 51.85 2.36 -6.74
C ALA A 771 53.35 2.07 -6.62
N ASP A 772 54.17 3.02 -7.08
CA ASP A 772 55.63 2.92 -7.12
C ASP A 772 56.28 3.55 -5.86
N GLN A 773 55.92 3.04 -4.66
CA GLN A 773 56.58 3.44 -3.41
C GLN A 773 56.86 2.25 -2.47
N PRO A 774 58.07 2.14 -1.89
CA PRO A 774 58.53 0.94 -1.18
C PRO A 774 57.90 0.71 0.21
N MET A 775 57.44 1.75 0.91
CA MET A 775 56.87 1.60 2.27
C MET A 775 55.45 1.02 2.29
N THR A 776 54.64 1.25 1.25
CA THR A 776 53.27 0.70 1.16
C THR A 776 53.27 -0.79 0.82
N ARG A 777 54.30 -1.31 0.14
CA ARG A 777 54.49 -2.74 -0.11
C ARG A 777 54.61 -3.57 1.17
N ALA A 778 55.28 -3.05 2.21
CA ALA A 778 55.45 -3.76 3.48
C ALA A 778 54.12 -3.88 4.26
N PHE A 779 53.35 -2.80 4.32
CA PHE A 779 52.01 -2.81 4.93
C PHE A 779 51.01 -3.68 4.15
N HIS A 780 51.09 -3.68 2.82
CA HIS A 780 50.27 -4.55 1.98
C HIS A 780 50.68 -6.03 2.08
N ALA A 781 51.97 -6.34 2.21
CA ALA A 781 52.45 -7.72 2.38
C ALA A 781 52.03 -8.31 3.74
N LEU A 782 52.14 -7.53 4.82
CA LEU A 782 51.76 -7.98 6.16
C LEU A 782 50.24 -8.19 6.29
N ARG A 783 49.43 -7.34 5.65
CA ARG A 783 47.97 -7.49 5.62
C ARG A 783 47.51 -8.64 4.70
N LYS A 784 48.18 -8.84 3.56
CA LYS A 784 47.91 -9.94 2.60
C LYS A 784 48.17 -11.33 3.21
N LEU A 785 49.17 -11.45 4.08
CA LEU A 785 49.47 -12.67 4.83
C LEU A 785 48.39 -13.04 5.87
N VAL A 786 47.62 -12.07 6.36
CA VAL A 786 46.59 -12.30 7.39
C VAL A 786 45.21 -12.59 6.77
N THR A 787 44.89 -12.06 5.58
CA THR A 787 43.52 -12.14 5.03
C THR A 787 43.35 -12.93 3.73
N GLY A 788 44.40 -13.51 3.14
CA GLY A 788 44.30 -14.54 2.11
C GLY A 788 43.58 -14.18 0.78
N LYS A 789 43.27 -12.91 0.52
CA LYS A 789 42.71 -12.44 -0.76
C LYS A 789 43.56 -11.32 -1.36
N ALA A 790 43.92 -11.48 -2.63
CA ALA A 790 44.57 -10.44 -3.43
C ALA A 790 43.54 -9.36 -3.77
N VAL A 791 43.90 -8.11 -3.48
CA VAL A 791 43.04 -6.93 -3.69
C VAL A 791 43.25 -6.42 -5.11
N THR A 792 42.28 -6.62 -5.98
CA THR A 792 41.93 -5.59 -6.97
C THR A 792 41.13 -4.55 -6.20
N THR A 793 41.64 -3.32 -6.10
CA THR A 793 40.86 -2.20 -5.57
C THR A 793 39.82 -1.84 -6.62
N ASP A 794 38.64 -2.46 -6.51
CA ASP A 794 37.45 -2.00 -7.21
C ASP A 794 37.11 -0.62 -6.64
N ALA A 795 37.27 0.44 -7.43
CA ALA A 795 36.77 1.76 -7.09
C ALA A 795 35.25 1.74 -7.34
N VAL A 796 34.52 1.22 -6.37
CA VAL A 796 33.06 1.20 -6.33
C VAL A 796 32.60 2.64 -6.08
N THR A 797 32.26 3.35 -7.16
CA THR A 797 31.66 4.68 -7.04
C THR A 797 30.16 4.50 -7.06
N VAL A 798 29.53 4.66 -5.89
CA VAL A 798 28.07 4.67 -5.78
C VAL A 798 27.60 6.05 -6.22
N LYS A 799 27.00 6.14 -7.39
CA LYS A 799 26.40 7.37 -7.92
C LYS A 799 24.88 7.26 -7.78
N GLN A 800 24.28 8.19 -7.04
CA GLN A 800 22.83 8.34 -7.05
C GLN A 800 22.42 8.95 -8.39
N VAL A 801 21.70 8.17 -9.19
CA VAL A 801 21.16 8.62 -10.48
C VAL A 801 19.66 8.58 -10.40
N GLU A 802 19.04 9.71 -10.72
CA GLU A 802 17.59 9.81 -10.90
C GLU A 802 17.20 9.01 -12.15
N ARG A 803 16.44 7.93 -11.98
CA ARG A 803 15.94 7.09 -13.08
C ARG A 803 14.42 7.00 -13.02
N GLU A 804 13.78 6.97 -14.18
CA GLU A 804 12.35 6.67 -14.26
C GLU A 804 12.05 5.33 -13.57
N ARG A 805 10.99 5.27 -12.77
CA ARG A 805 10.59 4.02 -12.09
C ARG A 805 10.31 2.90 -13.10
N TRP A 806 9.75 3.28 -14.24
CA TRP A 806 9.54 2.46 -15.43
C TRP A 806 9.72 3.34 -16.65
N SER A 807 10.61 2.94 -17.57
CA SER A 807 10.76 3.67 -18.83
C SER A 807 9.67 3.30 -19.84
N ALA A 808 9.42 4.19 -20.79
CA ALA A 808 8.46 3.96 -21.88
C ALA A 808 8.75 2.66 -22.65
N SER A 809 10.03 2.38 -22.92
CA SER A 809 10.47 1.16 -23.62
C SER A 809 10.28 -0.10 -22.77
N GLU A 810 10.48 -0.02 -21.45
CA GLU A 810 10.23 -1.13 -20.54
C GLU A 810 8.74 -1.48 -20.47
N LEU A 811 7.86 -0.47 -20.43
CA LEU A 811 6.42 -0.71 -20.43
C LEU A 811 5.94 -1.33 -21.74
N ALA A 812 6.51 -0.90 -22.87
CA ALA A 812 6.14 -1.42 -24.18
C ALA A 812 6.67 -2.84 -24.46
N HIS A 813 7.89 -3.17 -24.01
CA HIS A 813 8.58 -4.38 -24.44
C HIS A 813 8.99 -5.34 -23.31
N ALA A 814 9.13 -4.88 -22.07
CA ALA A 814 9.59 -5.71 -20.96
C ALA A 814 8.44 -6.32 -20.13
N VAL A 815 7.22 -5.79 -20.21
CA VAL A 815 6.05 -6.33 -19.50
C VAL A 815 5.61 -7.64 -20.16
N PRO A 816 5.70 -8.80 -19.46
CA PRO A 816 5.33 -10.08 -20.06
C PRO A 816 3.82 -10.20 -20.33
N PRO A 817 3.39 -11.04 -21.28
CA PRO A 817 1.98 -11.33 -21.48
C PRO A 817 1.29 -11.82 -20.19
N GLY A 818 0.05 -11.36 -19.96
CA GLY A 818 -0.69 -11.68 -18.74
C GLY A 818 -0.17 -10.97 -17.48
N HIS A 819 0.72 -9.99 -17.63
CA HIS A 819 1.12 -9.10 -16.54
C HIS A 819 0.68 -7.67 -16.82
N ALA A 820 0.65 -6.88 -15.75
CA ALA A 820 0.44 -5.44 -15.80
C ALA A 820 1.29 -4.74 -14.74
N VAL A 821 1.63 -3.48 -14.98
CA VAL A 821 2.25 -2.61 -13.98
C VAL A 821 1.14 -1.82 -13.30
N LEU A 822 1.04 -1.95 -11.97
CA LEU A 822 -0.01 -1.36 -11.16
C LEU A 822 0.59 -0.43 -10.10
N SER A 823 0.06 0.78 -10.01
CA SER A 823 0.32 1.73 -8.93
C SER A 823 -1.00 2.10 -8.26
N LEU A 824 -1.01 2.14 -6.94
CA LEU A 824 -2.22 2.34 -6.14
C LEU A 824 -2.04 3.48 -5.16
N THR A 825 -3.10 4.24 -4.95
CA THR A 825 -3.18 5.25 -3.89
C THR A 825 -4.48 5.03 -3.14
N THR A 826 -4.43 5.02 -1.82
CA THR A 826 -5.64 4.88 -1.00
C THR A 826 -6.30 6.23 -0.76
N VAL A 827 -7.58 6.21 -0.37
CA VAL A 827 -8.29 7.42 0.09
C VAL A 827 -7.59 8.08 1.29
N LYS A 828 -6.83 7.33 2.10
CA LYS A 828 -6.01 7.86 3.21
C LYS A 828 -4.69 8.49 2.77
N GLY A 829 -4.29 8.34 1.51
CA GLY A 829 -3.05 8.88 0.96
C GLY A 829 -1.84 7.95 1.06
N GLU A 830 -2.03 6.72 1.53
CA GLU A 830 -1.00 5.68 1.42
C GLU A 830 -0.82 5.27 -0.04
N HIS A 831 0.42 5.03 -0.45
CA HIS A 831 0.76 4.79 -1.85
C HIS A 831 1.56 3.49 -2.03
N ALA A 832 1.21 2.73 -3.07
CA ALA A 832 2.00 1.63 -3.60
C ALA A 832 2.68 2.08 -4.92
N PRO A 833 4.02 1.94 -5.01
CA PRO A 833 4.75 2.31 -6.21
C PRO A 833 4.30 1.48 -7.43
N PRO A 834 4.67 1.87 -8.66
CA PRO A 834 4.37 1.07 -9.85
C PRO A 834 5.11 -0.26 -9.82
N LEU A 835 4.38 -1.35 -9.58
CA LEU A 835 4.90 -2.70 -9.41
C LEU A 835 4.28 -3.66 -10.42
N LEU A 836 5.04 -4.70 -10.80
CA LEU A 836 4.59 -5.71 -11.75
C LEU A 836 3.66 -6.72 -11.04
N VAL A 837 2.49 -6.96 -11.63
CA VAL A 837 1.48 -7.93 -11.19
C VAL A 837 1.37 -9.04 -12.23
N ASP A 838 1.44 -10.29 -11.81
CA ASP A 838 1.01 -11.45 -12.60
C ASP A 838 -0.50 -11.64 -12.45
N LEU A 839 -1.25 -11.50 -13.54
CA LEU A 839 -2.71 -11.58 -13.57
C LEU A 839 -3.22 -13.01 -13.83
N ARG A 840 -2.32 -14.00 -13.99
CA ARG A 840 -2.70 -15.39 -14.30
C ARG A 840 -3.04 -16.22 -13.06
N GLY A 841 -2.79 -15.70 -11.85
CA GLY A 841 -3.23 -16.28 -10.57
C GLY A 841 -2.11 -16.67 -9.61
#